data_AF-A0A2V9H775-F1
#
_entry.id   AF-A0A2V9H775-F1
#
_cell.length_a   1.000
_cell.length_b   1.000
_cell.length_c   1.000
_cell.angle_alpha   90.00
_cell.angle_beta   90.00
_cell.angle_gamma   90.00
#
_symmetry.space_group_name_H-M   'P 1'
#
loop_
_entity.id
_entity.type
_entity.pdbx_description
1 polymer ?
#
loop_
_entity_poly.entity_id
_entity_poly.type
_entity_poly.pdbx_seq_one_letter_code
_entity_poly.pdbx_strand_id
1 'polypeptide(L)'
;KNGEIQNCINNGTPLSDGSCNTPPKLIRNIFGASLGGPIKKGRLYLFMNFEATRRAEATSVTDAVPSAAMKDGVIEYTCFDATLCPGGTISVPNFVTPTQTDTFMIAPGNNALTPAQITNMDPLHIGPSQAVLQYLNTWPKSNCNNAGDGLNYTCFNFSGPISAKENIYISKMDYNITRDAKHRISLTGALRSRGNADAPFLPGQAPAHSNVNFNRGLIANYNGLVRNSLVNNFRYGFIRESVGVIGNSNQDWIFFRGLNDQTGAVTRTHSFQRPIHNFADDLSWIHGKHTWQFGTLLSFTRTPSDSTQSSFSDGSANASWTTLSGYAQKNSPLNPALTCSTSNPNSCVPNGTPFVDPSFANSYDFPMQALLGMVTEVDAKYNFQRDGSPLPEGAPLKRRYGINGYEFYGQDSWKIKPTFTLTLGLRWSLFSPPWETNKLQVQPTFNLDNWFLNRAQAGLNGVASFRDPPVFHSLLGEGKTSIRAGAGVVFDRFGQGIADDFSSGGSFGLSTGLTNPAGFESPYNAPRLADIHTIPTTDKNGTQIFLPAPAPQFPQTFPSGNFFIGSSIDGSLKTPYAYTFDLSVSRELPSGFSLEVAYVGRLARRLLMQLDVATPLNLKDKASGLDYFTAVTALAKIYRQQLASGNSAPTASFDPSQVSPKVV
;
A
#
# COMPACT_ATOMS: atom_id res chain seq x y z
N LYS A 1 -21.05 20.70 7.01
CA LYS A 1 -21.71 22.03 7.09
C LYS A 1 -23.17 21.97 6.68
N ASN A 2 -23.53 22.06 5.39
CA ASN A 2 -24.96 22.09 4.99
C ASN A 2 -25.74 20.86 5.51
N GLY A 3 -25.15 19.65 5.44
CA GLY A 3 -25.74 18.44 6.03
C GLY A 3 -25.86 18.45 7.55
N GLU A 4 -24.95 19.12 8.28
CA GLU A 4 -25.04 19.26 9.75
C GLU A 4 -26.14 20.25 10.13
N ILE A 5 -26.23 21.37 9.42
CA ILE A 5 -27.32 22.36 9.53
C ILE A 5 -28.67 21.69 9.27
N GLN A 6 -28.78 20.91 8.18
CA GLN A 6 -30.03 20.24 7.83
C GLN A 6 -30.39 19.10 8.81
N ASN A 7 -29.40 18.34 9.30
CA ASN A 7 -29.63 17.33 10.34
C ASN A 7 -30.11 17.98 11.64
N CYS A 8 -29.53 19.13 12.03
CA CYS A 8 -30.03 19.93 13.16
C CYS A 8 -31.50 20.34 12.99
N ILE A 9 -31.85 20.91 11.84
CA ILE A 9 -33.22 21.34 11.51
C ILE A 9 -34.18 20.13 11.58
N ASN A 10 -33.81 19.01 10.98
CA ASN A 10 -34.60 17.78 10.96
C ASN A 10 -34.77 17.16 12.37
N ASN A 11 -33.84 17.40 13.29
CA ASN A 11 -33.90 16.96 14.69
C ASN A 11 -34.42 18.06 15.63
N GLY A 12 -35.04 19.13 15.10
CA GLY A 12 -35.65 20.21 15.89
C GLY A 12 -34.67 21.10 16.67
N THR A 13 -33.37 21.02 16.41
CA THR A 13 -32.34 21.81 17.11
C THR A 13 -32.31 23.23 16.54
N PRO A 14 -32.58 24.29 17.35
CA PRO A 14 -32.66 25.65 16.83
C PRO A 14 -31.31 26.16 16.32
N LEU A 15 -31.28 26.74 15.11
CA LEU A 15 -30.05 27.32 14.54
C LEU A 15 -29.45 28.45 15.40
N SER A 16 -30.26 29.08 16.26
CA SER A 16 -29.84 30.08 17.25
C SER A 16 -28.99 29.53 18.40
N ASP A 17 -28.95 28.22 18.62
CA ASP A 17 -28.13 27.55 19.64
C ASP A 17 -26.64 27.49 19.26
N GLY A 18 -26.30 27.74 17.98
CA GLY A 18 -24.92 27.78 17.48
C GLY A 18 -24.22 26.42 17.36
N SER A 19 -24.66 25.41 18.11
CA SER A 19 -24.26 23.99 18.01
C SER A 19 -24.25 23.46 16.57
N CYS A 20 -25.28 23.82 15.79
CA CYS A 20 -25.49 23.40 14.40
C CYS A 20 -24.47 23.92 13.37
N ASN A 21 -23.62 24.88 13.74
CA ASN A 21 -22.58 25.43 12.85
C ASN A 21 -21.36 25.90 13.65
N THR A 22 -20.92 25.12 14.63
CA THR A 22 -19.65 25.41 15.31
C THR A 22 -18.49 25.27 14.30
N PRO A 23 -17.69 26.32 14.05
CA PRO A 23 -16.53 26.18 13.16
C PRO A 23 -15.52 25.21 13.79
N PRO A 24 -14.80 24.40 12.98
CA PRO A 24 -13.76 23.51 13.47
C PRO A 24 -12.76 24.27 14.35
N LYS A 25 -12.61 23.82 15.61
CA LYS A 25 -11.71 24.47 16.56
C LYS A 25 -10.27 24.40 16.03
N LEU A 26 -9.51 25.48 16.22
CA LEU A 26 -8.12 25.60 15.76
C LEU A 26 -7.23 25.99 16.93
N ILE A 27 -6.70 25.01 17.66
CA ILE A 27 -5.85 25.24 18.83
C ILE A 27 -4.41 24.81 18.49
N ARG A 28 -3.52 25.81 18.35
CA ARG A 28 -2.08 25.61 18.15
C ARG A 28 -1.29 26.34 19.24
N ASN A 29 -0.52 25.57 20.00
CA ASN A 29 0.48 26.11 20.92
C ASN A 29 1.85 25.64 20.44
N ILE A 30 2.75 26.57 20.15
CA ILE A 30 4.15 26.30 19.82
C ILE A 30 4.98 27.04 20.86
N PHE A 31 5.86 26.33 21.54
CA PHE A 31 6.71 26.88 22.60
C PHE A 31 8.06 26.17 22.61
N GLY A 32 9.10 26.85 23.09
CA GLY A 32 10.44 26.30 23.10
C GLY A 32 11.37 27.08 24.02
N ALA A 33 12.57 26.53 24.21
CA ALA A 33 13.63 27.12 24.99
C ALA A 33 14.98 26.80 24.37
N SER A 34 15.95 27.70 24.52
CA SER A 34 17.34 27.45 24.16
C SER A 34 18.28 27.88 25.29
N LEU A 35 19.38 27.15 25.42
CA LEU A 35 20.42 27.40 26.43
C LEU A 35 21.77 27.10 25.77
N GLY A 36 22.71 28.05 25.82
CA GLY A 36 24.03 27.81 25.27
C GLY A 36 25.10 28.75 25.81
N GLY A 37 26.33 28.27 25.84
CA GLY A 37 27.48 29.03 26.32
C GLY A 37 28.71 28.17 26.65
N PRO A 38 29.81 28.81 27.08
CA PRO A 38 31.01 28.12 27.54
C PRO A 38 30.84 27.58 28.97
N ILE A 39 30.79 26.26 29.13
CA ILE A 39 30.93 25.62 30.46
C ILE A 39 32.37 25.79 30.97
N LYS A 40 33.36 25.78 30.07
CA LYS A 40 34.77 26.06 30.37
C LYS A 40 35.36 26.93 29.27
N LYS A 41 35.61 28.22 29.56
CA LYS A 41 36.10 29.21 28.59
C LYS A 41 37.31 28.67 27.79
N GLY A 42 37.25 28.78 26.45
CA GLY A 42 38.27 28.29 25.52
C GLY A 42 38.34 26.77 25.34
N ARG A 43 37.54 25.99 26.08
CA ARG A 43 37.66 24.52 26.14
C ARG A 43 36.37 23.77 25.87
N LEU A 44 35.30 24.05 26.61
CA LEU A 44 34.03 23.32 26.54
C LEU A 44 32.87 24.30 26.35
N TYR A 45 32.10 24.06 25.29
CA TYR A 45 30.91 24.80 24.92
C TYR A 45 29.74 23.82 24.80
N LEU A 46 28.56 24.25 25.25
CA LEU A 46 27.31 23.52 25.13
C LEU A 46 26.26 24.42 24.47
N PHE A 47 25.40 23.82 23.66
CA PHE A 47 24.16 24.37 23.17
C PHE A 47 23.06 23.32 23.29
N MET A 48 21.87 23.75 23.68
CA MET A 48 20.66 22.95 23.77
C MET A 48 19.49 23.78 23.25
N ASN A 49 18.59 23.13 22.53
CA ASN A 49 17.33 23.68 22.05
C ASN A 49 16.23 22.62 22.27
N PHE A 50 15.07 23.08 22.71
CA PHE A 50 13.85 22.32 22.82
C PHE A 50 12.73 23.10 22.14
N GLU A 51 11.96 22.43 21.30
CA GLU A 51 10.72 22.93 20.72
C GLU A 51 9.60 21.91 20.94
N ALA A 52 8.40 22.40 21.25
CA ALA A 52 7.21 21.60 21.39
C ALA A 52 6.02 22.26 20.69
N THR A 53 5.34 21.47 19.86
CA THR A 53 4.07 21.83 19.22
C THR A 53 2.94 21.00 19.82
N ARG A 54 1.80 21.66 20.09
CA ARG A 54 0.53 21.04 20.49
C ARG A 54 -0.56 21.58 19.57
N ARG A 55 -1.08 20.71 18.70
CA ARG A 55 -2.14 20.98 17.72
C ARG A 55 -3.36 20.15 18.10
N ALA A 56 -4.50 20.78 18.30
CA ALA A 56 -5.80 20.13 18.46
C ALA A 56 -6.80 20.85 17.55
N GLU A 57 -7.32 20.13 16.57
CA GLU A 57 -8.15 20.67 15.49
C GLU A 57 -9.28 19.71 15.14
N ALA A 58 -10.10 20.06 14.15
CA ALA A 58 -10.97 19.11 13.46
C ALA A 58 -10.93 19.37 11.95
N THR A 59 -11.14 18.31 11.17
CA THR A 59 -11.28 18.37 9.70
C THR A 59 -12.72 18.04 9.30
N SER A 60 -13.11 18.33 8.06
CA SER A 60 -14.30 17.68 7.49
C SER A 60 -13.93 16.24 7.12
N VAL A 61 -14.82 15.31 7.40
CA VAL A 61 -14.76 13.90 7.00
C VAL A 61 -16.04 13.57 6.23
N THR A 62 -15.94 12.66 5.25
CA THR A 62 -17.04 12.25 4.37
C THR A 62 -16.89 10.77 4.04
N ASP A 63 -17.76 9.93 4.60
CA ASP A 63 -17.75 8.47 4.38
C ASP A 63 -19.12 7.99 3.89
N ALA A 64 -19.14 6.87 3.17
CA ALA A 64 -20.37 6.17 2.84
C ALA A 64 -20.94 5.47 4.10
N VAL A 65 -22.27 5.53 4.27
CA VAL A 65 -23.02 4.97 5.41
C VAL A 65 -24.32 4.30 4.93
N PRO A 66 -24.83 3.27 5.61
CA PRO A 66 -26.11 2.67 5.24
C PRO A 66 -27.26 3.69 5.35
N SER A 67 -28.14 3.70 4.35
CA SER A 67 -29.33 4.55 4.32
C SER A 67 -30.34 4.17 5.40
N ALA A 68 -31.32 5.03 5.65
CA ALA A 68 -32.39 4.72 6.60
C ALA A 68 -33.20 3.49 6.15
N ALA A 69 -33.49 3.38 4.86
CA ALA A 69 -34.14 2.21 4.25
C ALA A 69 -33.34 0.91 4.51
N MET A 70 -32.02 0.93 4.26
CA MET A 70 -31.17 -0.24 4.47
C MET A 70 -31.07 -0.66 5.96
N LYS A 71 -31.15 0.30 6.89
CA LYS A 71 -31.16 0.03 8.35
C LYS A 71 -32.44 -0.66 8.84
N ASP A 72 -33.53 -0.57 8.09
CA ASP A 72 -34.78 -1.32 8.32
C ASP A 72 -34.96 -2.50 7.33
N GLY A 73 -33.89 -2.84 6.59
CA GLY A 73 -33.83 -4.00 5.71
C GLY A 73 -34.55 -3.84 4.37
N VAL A 74 -34.77 -2.60 3.91
CA VAL A 74 -35.21 -2.30 2.55
C VAL A 74 -33.98 -2.15 1.64
N ILE A 75 -34.03 -2.73 0.44
CA ILE A 75 -33.05 -2.46 -0.63
C ILE A 75 -33.72 -1.70 -1.76
N GLU A 76 -33.12 -0.57 -2.14
CA GLU A 76 -33.51 0.27 -3.27
C GLU A 76 -32.63 -0.02 -4.50
N TYR A 77 -33.18 0.16 -5.70
CA TYR A 77 -32.41 -0.01 -6.94
C TYR A 77 -32.95 0.83 -8.10
N THR A 78 -32.04 1.29 -8.96
CA THR A 78 -32.40 1.90 -10.25
C THR A 78 -32.84 0.83 -11.24
N CYS A 79 -33.94 1.06 -11.95
CA CYS A 79 -34.52 0.12 -12.89
C CYS A 79 -33.94 0.28 -14.30
N PHE A 80 -33.73 -0.83 -15.01
CA PHE A 80 -33.26 -0.84 -16.40
C PHE A 80 -34.24 -0.15 -17.36
N ASP A 81 -35.54 -0.29 -17.12
CA ASP A 81 -36.57 0.53 -17.74
C ASP A 81 -37.24 1.39 -16.65
N ALA A 82 -36.89 2.68 -16.63
CA ALA A 82 -37.42 3.66 -15.70
C ALA A 82 -38.95 3.85 -15.84
N THR A 83 -39.54 3.53 -16.99
CA THR A 83 -41.01 3.67 -17.20
C THR A 83 -41.81 2.60 -16.46
N LEU A 84 -41.18 1.45 -16.16
CA LEU A 84 -41.77 0.40 -15.32
C LEU A 84 -41.65 0.68 -13.82
N CYS A 85 -40.93 1.75 -13.44
CA CYS A 85 -40.66 2.14 -12.06
C CYS A 85 -41.15 3.56 -11.78
N PRO A 86 -42.45 3.77 -11.52
CA PRO A 86 -43.02 5.10 -11.26
C PRO A 86 -42.57 5.74 -9.94
N GLY A 87 -41.74 5.05 -9.13
CA GLY A 87 -41.45 5.42 -7.75
C GLY A 87 -42.66 5.20 -6.83
N GLY A 88 -42.66 5.84 -5.67
CA GLY A 88 -43.78 5.78 -4.73
C GLY A 88 -43.34 5.87 -3.27
N THR A 89 -43.98 5.07 -2.42
CA THR A 89 -43.75 5.05 -0.97
C THR A 89 -43.75 3.61 -0.48
N ILE A 90 -42.76 3.26 0.34
CA ILE A 90 -42.63 1.95 0.99
C ILE A 90 -42.63 2.16 2.50
N SER A 91 -43.35 1.31 3.24
CA SER A 91 -43.50 1.40 4.69
C SER A 91 -43.22 0.06 5.36
N VAL A 92 -42.38 0.05 6.39
CA VAL A 92 -41.90 -1.14 7.10
C VAL A 92 -41.80 -0.89 8.60
N PRO A 93 -41.88 -1.90 9.47
CA PRO A 93 -41.55 -1.74 10.89
C PRO A 93 -40.09 -1.28 11.05
N ASN A 94 -39.85 -0.29 11.90
CA ASN A 94 -38.49 0.14 12.24
C ASN A 94 -37.76 -1.00 12.97
N PHE A 95 -36.52 -1.30 12.59
CA PHE A 95 -35.78 -2.45 13.09
C PHE A 95 -35.48 -2.37 14.59
N VAL A 96 -35.14 -1.17 15.09
CA VAL A 96 -34.78 -0.95 16.50
C VAL A 96 -36.03 -0.84 17.37
N THR A 97 -37.13 -0.32 16.82
CA THR A 97 -38.41 -0.12 17.52
C THR A 97 -39.58 -0.67 16.68
N PRO A 98 -39.82 -1.99 16.62
CA PRO A 98 -40.80 -2.61 15.70
C PRO A 98 -42.27 -2.22 15.92
N THR A 99 -42.59 -1.46 16.97
CA THR A 99 -43.92 -0.83 17.17
C THR A 99 -44.10 0.47 16.39
N GLN A 100 -43.02 1.01 15.81
CA GLN A 100 -43.03 2.16 14.90
C GLN A 100 -42.94 1.67 13.45
N THR A 101 -43.67 2.32 12.54
CA THR A 101 -43.56 2.09 11.10
C THR A 101 -42.78 3.25 10.48
N ASP A 102 -41.61 2.97 9.93
CA ASP A 102 -40.84 3.92 9.14
C ASP A 102 -41.28 3.86 7.67
N THR A 103 -41.08 4.95 6.95
CA THR A 103 -41.66 5.16 5.62
C THR A 103 -40.70 5.94 4.73
N PHE A 104 -40.40 5.38 3.57
CA PHE A 104 -39.38 5.87 2.65
C PHE A 104 -40.01 6.22 1.30
N MET A 105 -39.55 7.32 0.70
CA MET A 105 -40.02 7.83 -0.59
C MET A 105 -39.09 7.38 -1.70
N ILE A 106 -39.61 6.57 -2.63
CA ILE A 106 -38.83 6.01 -3.74
C ILE A 106 -39.00 6.92 -4.96
N ALA A 107 -37.88 7.36 -5.53
CA ALA A 107 -37.90 8.25 -6.70
C ALA A 107 -38.37 7.53 -7.97
N PRO A 108 -39.07 8.22 -8.91
CA PRO A 108 -39.34 7.67 -10.24
C PRO A 108 -38.04 7.28 -10.96
N GLY A 109 -38.07 6.13 -11.63
CA GLY A 109 -36.90 5.42 -12.16
C GLY A 109 -36.31 4.37 -11.22
N ASN A 110 -36.64 4.40 -9.93
CA ASN A 110 -36.19 3.43 -8.94
C ASN A 110 -37.35 2.58 -8.41
N ASN A 111 -37.01 1.43 -7.82
CA ASN A 111 -37.91 0.54 -7.10
C ASN A 111 -37.26 0.08 -5.78
N ALA A 112 -38.05 -0.51 -4.88
CA ALA A 112 -37.60 -0.95 -3.57
C ALA A 112 -38.18 -2.32 -3.17
N LEU A 113 -37.42 -3.08 -2.40
CA LEU A 113 -37.77 -4.41 -1.90
C LEU A 113 -37.93 -4.34 -0.37
N THR A 114 -39.12 -4.66 0.14
CA THR A 114 -39.34 -4.85 1.58
C THR A 114 -38.54 -6.04 2.12
N PRO A 115 -38.25 -6.09 3.45
CA PRO A 115 -37.75 -7.29 4.11
C PRO A 115 -38.53 -8.56 3.75
N ALA A 116 -39.86 -8.48 3.64
CA ALA A 116 -40.71 -9.62 3.29
C ALA A 116 -40.52 -10.09 1.83
N GLN A 117 -40.36 -9.17 0.87
CA GLN A 117 -39.99 -9.54 -0.51
C GLN A 117 -38.60 -10.17 -0.54
N ILE A 118 -37.64 -9.63 0.21
CA ILE A 118 -36.28 -10.17 0.33
C ILE A 118 -36.29 -11.56 0.98
N THR A 119 -37.13 -11.82 1.98
CA THR A 119 -37.32 -13.17 2.56
C THR A 119 -37.93 -14.16 1.55
N ASN A 120 -38.83 -13.71 0.68
CA ASN A 120 -39.39 -14.55 -0.38
C ASN A 120 -38.40 -14.81 -1.53
N MET A 121 -37.50 -13.86 -1.80
CA MET A 121 -36.40 -13.98 -2.78
C MET A 121 -35.21 -14.78 -2.24
N ASP A 122 -34.94 -14.75 -0.94
CA ASP A 122 -33.95 -15.60 -0.30
C ASP A 122 -34.37 -17.08 -0.42
N PRO A 123 -33.58 -17.95 -1.10
CA PRO A 123 -33.95 -19.36 -1.22
C PRO A 123 -33.86 -20.15 0.10
N LEU A 124 -33.28 -19.57 1.15
CA LEU A 124 -33.30 -20.10 2.51
C LEU A 124 -34.48 -19.56 3.36
N HIS A 125 -35.25 -18.60 2.83
CA HIS A 125 -36.34 -17.89 3.52
C HIS A 125 -35.96 -17.33 4.91
N ILE A 126 -34.72 -16.84 5.05
CA ILE A 126 -34.24 -16.13 6.24
C ILE A 126 -34.44 -14.63 6.05
N GLY A 127 -34.09 -14.10 4.88
CA GLY A 127 -34.14 -12.68 4.56
C GLY A 127 -33.06 -11.86 5.29
N PRO A 128 -33.29 -10.56 5.54
CA PRO A 128 -32.30 -9.65 6.13
C PRO A 128 -31.72 -10.13 7.47
N SER A 129 -30.38 -10.17 7.55
CA SER A 129 -29.68 -10.68 8.73
C SER A 129 -29.83 -9.73 9.92
N GLN A 130 -30.30 -10.28 11.04
CA GLN A 130 -30.52 -9.53 12.28
C GLN A 130 -29.19 -8.97 12.85
N ALA A 131 -28.09 -9.71 12.72
CA ALA A 131 -26.76 -9.26 13.15
C ALA A 131 -26.25 -8.10 12.28
N VAL A 132 -26.54 -8.14 10.97
CA VAL A 132 -26.21 -7.03 10.06
C VAL A 132 -27.05 -5.81 10.40
N LEU A 133 -28.36 -5.95 10.55
CA LEU A 133 -29.25 -4.83 10.87
C LEU A 133 -28.89 -4.18 12.22
N GLN A 134 -28.50 -4.97 13.23
CA GLN A 134 -27.93 -4.46 14.48
C GLN A 134 -26.64 -3.66 14.21
N TYR A 135 -25.70 -4.20 13.44
CA TYR A 135 -24.47 -3.50 13.09
C TYR A 135 -24.73 -2.20 12.31
N LEU A 136 -25.55 -2.21 11.26
CA LEU A 136 -25.88 -1.03 10.45
C LEU A 136 -26.57 0.07 11.28
N ASN A 137 -27.35 -0.29 12.30
CA ASN A 137 -27.97 0.67 13.21
C ASN A 137 -27.00 1.32 14.21
N THR A 138 -25.76 0.82 14.34
CA THR A 138 -24.69 1.55 15.09
C THR A 138 -24.12 2.74 14.31
N TRP A 139 -24.36 2.82 13.00
CA TRP A 139 -23.83 3.89 12.13
C TRP A 139 -24.65 5.18 12.28
N PRO A 140 -24.05 6.37 12.07
CA PRO A 140 -24.80 7.63 12.08
C PRO A 140 -25.90 7.66 11.00
N LYS A 141 -26.90 8.53 11.19
CA LYS A 141 -27.91 8.82 10.16
C LYS A 141 -27.29 9.68 9.07
N SER A 142 -27.46 9.25 7.81
CA SER A 142 -27.04 9.97 6.60
C SER A 142 -27.43 11.45 6.61
N ASN A 143 -26.54 12.30 6.08
CA ASN A 143 -26.78 13.75 5.97
C ASN A 143 -26.26 14.38 4.66
N CYS A 144 -25.87 13.57 3.68
CA CYS A 144 -25.42 14.01 2.37
C CYS A 144 -25.65 12.97 1.26
N ASN A 145 -25.41 13.40 0.02
CA ASN A 145 -25.66 12.66 -1.22
C ASN A 145 -24.44 12.63 -2.17
N ASN A 146 -23.23 12.82 -1.64
CA ASN A 146 -21.99 12.99 -2.43
C ASN A 146 -20.93 11.88 -2.23
N ALA A 147 -21.31 10.75 -1.63
CA ALA A 147 -20.57 9.49 -1.57
C ALA A 147 -21.56 8.32 -1.34
N GLY A 148 -21.09 7.08 -1.54
CA GLY A 148 -21.95 5.90 -1.65
C GLY A 148 -22.58 5.76 -3.05
N ASP A 149 -23.57 4.87 -3.18
CA ASP A 149 -24.37 4.69 -4.40
C ASP A 149 -25.57 5.68 -4.50
N GLY A 150 -25.95 6.30 -3.39
CA GLY A 150 -27.02 7.30 -3.31
C GLY A 150 -28.38 6.76 -2.84
N LEU A 151 -28.56 5.44 -2.73
CA LEU A 151 -29.81 4.77 -2.34
C LEU A 151 -29.63 3.84 -1.13
N ASN A 152 -28.75 2.84 -1.24
CA ASN A 152 -28.47 1.84 -0.20
C ASN A 152 -27.32 2.31 0.69
N TYR A 153 -26.18 2.65 0.07
CA TYR A 153 -25.12 3.40 0.70
C TYR A 153 -25.27 4.88 0.31
N THR A 154 -25.53 5.71 1.31
CA THR A 154 -25.55 7.19 1.18
C THR A 154 -24.32 7.75 1.88
N CYS A 155 -24.24 9.04 2.25
CA CYS A 155 -23.07 9.55 2.97
C CYS A 155 -23.34 10.33 4.25
N PHE A 156 -22.29 10.41 5.06
CA PHE A 156 -22.28 11.18 6.30
C PHE A 156 -21.08 12.13 6.35
N ASN A 157 -21.37 13.41 6.51
CA ASN A 157 -20.41 14.49 6.71
C ASN A 157 -20.37 14.91 8.18
N PHE A 158 -19.17 14.96 8.77
CA PHE A 158 -18.97 15.45 10.14
C PHE A 158 -17.61 16.12 10.35
N SER A 159 -17.48 16.84 11.47
CA SER A 159 -16.20 17.40 11.90
C SER A 159 -15.40 16.40 12.73
N GLY A 160 -14.49 15.65 12.08
CA GLY A 160 -13.63 14.65 12.72
C GLY A 160 -12.46 15.31 13.48
N PRO A 161 -12.30 15.06 14.80
CA PRO A 161 -11.22 15.64 15.59
C PRO A 161 -9.86 15.05 15.22
N ILE A 162 -8.84 15.90 15.12
CA ILE A 162 -7.44 15.52 14.83
C ILE A 162 -6.51 16.17 15.86
N SER A 163 -5.39 15.53 16.20
CA SER A 163 -4.40 16.15 17.09
C SER A 163 -2.97 15.74 16.80
N ALA A 164 -2.04 16.70 16.89
CA ALA A 164 -0.60 16.44 16.79
C ALA A 164 0.11 16.96 18.04
N LYS A 165 0.88 16.09 18.67
CA LYS A 165 1.78 16.40 19.79
C LYS A 165 3.19 16.11 19.33
N GLU A 166 4.04 17.13 19.28
CA GLU A 166 5.42 17.01 18.82
C GLU A 166 6.39 17.66 19.81
N ASN A 167 7.50 16.98 20.06
CA ASN A 167 8.65 17.47 20.81
C ASN A 167 9.92 17.22 20.00
N ILE A 168 10.77 18.24 19.87
CA ILE A 168 12.08 18.20 19.23
C ILE A 168 13.10 18.66 20.26
N TYR A 169 14.17 17.88 20.44
CA TYR A 169 15.31 18.25 21.28
C TYR A 169 16.57 18.18 20.43
N ILE A 170 17.38 19.24 20.43
CA ILE A 170 18.69 19.27 19.78
C ILE A 170 19.72 19.71 20.82
N SER A 171 20.82 18.97 20.91
CA SER A 171 21.96 19.33 21.76
C SER A 171 23.26 19.27 20.98
N LYS A 172 24.19 20.17 21.28
CA LYS A 172 25.55 20.16 20.71
C LYS A 172 26.58 20.53 21.77
N MET A 173 27.55 19.66 21.94
CA MET A 173 28.73 19.86 22.77
C MET A 173 29.96 20.03 21.85
N ASP A 174 30.81 21.01 22.15
CA ASP A 174 32.07 21.25 21.46
C ASP A 174 33.21 21.29 22.49
N TYR A 175 34.22 20.43 22.32
CA TYR A 175 35.35 20.30 23.23
C TYR A 175 36.70 20.37 22.51
N ASN A 176 37.49 21.40 22.81
CA ASN A 176 38.87 21.54 22.36
C ASN A 176 39.79 20.69 23.27
N ILE A 177 40.34 19.59 22.75
CA ILE A 177 41.25 18.68 23.47
C ILE A 177 42.61 19.35 23.74
N THR A 178 43.10 20.16 22.79
CA THR A 178 44.27 21.02 22.97
C THR A 178 43.86 22.48 23.18
N ARG A 179 44.73 23.30 23.80
CA ARG A 179 44.44 24.75 24.01
C ARG A 179 44.41 25.56 22.70
N ASP A 180 45.13 25.10 21.68
CA ASP A 180 45.20 25.70 20.35
C ASP A 180 44.12 25.16 19.38
N ALA A 181 43.17 24.37 19.89
CA ALA A 181 42.07 23.74 19.15
C ALA A 181 42.48 22.86 17.94
N LYS A 182 43.76 22.51 17.77
CA LYS A 182 44.24 21.56 16.75
C LYS A 182 43.56 20.19 16.84
N HIS A 183 43.18 19.77 18.05
CA HIS A 183 42.36 18.60 18.29
C HIS A 183 41.05 19.00 18.96
N ARG A 184 39.92 18.65 18.33
CA ARG A 184 38.57 19.00 18.80
C ARG A 184 37.61 17.84 18.60
N ILE A 185 36.79 17.55 19.61
CA ILE A 185 35.60 16.72 19.51
C ILE A 185 34.38 17.61 19.45
N SER A 186 33.38 17.23 18.65
CA SER A 186 32.01 17.73 18.81
C SER A 186 31.03 16.56 18.85
N LEU A 187 29.97 16.70 19.64
CA LEU A 187 28.91 15.71 19.81
C LEU A 187 27.57 16.42 19.62
N THR A 188 26.80 16.01 18.62
CA THR A 188 25.47 16.57 18.31
C THR A 188 24.41 15.49 18.49
N GLY A 189 23.47 15.68 19.40
CA GLY A 189 22.32 14.82 19.61
C GLY A 189 21.03 15.46 19.08
N ALA A 190 20.15 14.66 18.51
CA ALA A 190 18.81 15.07 18.10
C ALA A 190 17.78 14.00 18.48
N LEU A 191 16.66 14.40 19.08
CA LEU A 191 15.55 13.52 19.44
C LEU A 191 14.24 14.13 18.94
N ARG A 192 13.42 13.32 18.26
CA ARG A 192 12.06 13.67 17.86
C ARG A 192 11.08 12.73 18.56
N SER A 193 9.95 13.28 18.98
CA SER A 193 8.81 12.53 19.49
C SER A 193 7.53 13.20 19.00
N ARG A 194 6.95 12.67 17.92
CA ARG A 194 5.70 13.12 17.32
C ARG A 194 4.66 12.00 17.40
N GLY A 195 3.45 12.34 17.84
CA GLY A 195 2.25 11.55 17.63
C GLY A 195 1.19 12.41 16.97
N ASN A 196 0.59 11.91 15.89
CA ASN A 196 -0.42 12.56 15.08
C ASN A 196 -1.63 11.63 14.98
N ALA A 197 -2.65 11.89 15.80
CA ALA A 197 -3.94 11.23 15.67
C ALA A 197 -4.72 11.90 14.54
N ASP A 198 -5.00 11.13 13.52
CA ASP A 198 -5.82 11.54 12.38
C ASP A 198 -7.31 11.33 12.72
N ALA A 199 -8.23 11.63 11.80
CA ALA A 199 -9.66 11.63 12.14
C ALA A 199 -10.15 10.21 12.51
N PRO A 200 -11.15 10.06 13.40
CA PRO A 200 -11.91 8.82 13.51
C PRO A 200 -12.73 8.61 12.21
N PHE A 201 -13.05 7.36 11.90
CA PHE A 201 -13.87 7.03 10.72
C PHE A 201 -15.34 7.40 10.93
N LEU A 202 -15.95 7.02 12.08
CA LEU A 202 -17.27 7.53 12.49
C LEU A 202 -17.16 8.36 13.79
N PRO A 203 -18.14 9.26 14.07
CA PRO A 203 -18.15 10.03 15.31
C PRO A 203 -18.05 9.17 16.57
N GLY A 204 -17.31 9.66 17.58
CA GLY A 204 -17.16 8.98 18.87
C GLY A 204 -16.19 7.78 18.88
N GLN A 205 -15.76 7.29 17.72
CA GLN A 205 -14.73 6.25 17.63
C GLN A 205 -13.34 6.78 18.01
N ALA A 206 -12.39 5.85 18.21
CA ALA A 206 -10.97 6.16 18.22
C ALA A 206 -10.50 6.70 16.85
N PRO A 207 -9.41 7.49 16.80
CA PRO A 207 -8.74 7.86 15.55
C PRO A 207 -8.56 6.65 14.62
N ALA A 208 -8.95 6.78 13.34
CA ALA A 208 -8.86 5.69 12.35
C ALA A 208 -7.45 5.07 12.34
N HIS A 209 -6.45 5.94 12.48
CA HIS A 209 -5.13 5.57 12.97
C HIS A 209 -4.42 6.76 13.65
N SER A 210 -3.26 6.49 14.26
CA SER A 210 -2.34 7.50 14.77
C SER A 210 -0.92 7.27 14.26
N ASN A 211 -0.42 8.23 13.47
CA ASN A 211 0.94 8.26 12.94
C ASN A 211 1.95 8.68 14.03
N VAL A 212 2.90 7.82 14.36
CA VAL A 212 3.95 8.08 15.38
C VAL A 212 5.35 8.09 14.78
N ASN A 213 6.20 9.00 15.27
CA ASN A 213 7.61 9.11 14.91
C ASN A 213 8.47 9.39 16.15
N PHE A 214 9.43 8.51 16.41
CA PHE A 214 10.36 8.57 17.54
C PHE A 214 11.83 8.57 17.08
N ASN A 215 12.11 9.33 16.00
CA ASN A 215 13.42 9.37 15.38
C ASN A 215 14.50 9.93 16.33
N ARG A 216 15.71 9.35 16.28
CA ARG A 216 16.86 9.74 17.12
C ARG A 216 18.11 9.85 16.26
N GLY A 217 18.99 10.80 16.58
CA GLY A 217 20.27 10.99 15.93
C GLY A 217 21.37 11.34 16.95
N LEU A 218 22.58 10.84 16.70
CA LEU A 218 23.78 11.19 17.46
C LEU A 218 24.98 11.19 16.50
N ILE A 219 25.66 12.33 16.38
CA ILE A 219 26.87 12.49 15.57
C ILE A 219 28.01 12.87 16.50
N ALA A 220 29.04 12.02 16.58
CA ALA A 220 30.32 12.32 17.23
C ALA A 220 31.38 12.56 16.14
N ASN A 221 32.06 13.70 16.19
CA ASN A 221 33.04 14.12 15.21
C ASN A 221 34.35 14.49 15.91
N TYR A 222 35.48 13.96 15.46
CA TYR A 222 36.82 14.32 15.90
C TYR A 222 37.62 14.91 14.73
N ASN A 223 38.09 16.15 14.89
CA ASN A 223 39.02 16.80 13.96
C ASN A 223 40.39 16.91 14.64
N GLY A 224 41.46 16.51 13.95
CA GLY A 224 42.83 16.55 14.46
C GLY A 224 43.87 16.96 13.41
N LEU A 225 44.59 18.07 13.64
CA LEU A 225 45.83 18.40 12.93
C LEU A 225 46.99 17.62 13.58
N VAL A 226 47.15 16.36 13.17
CA VAL A 226 48.11 15.39 13.76
C VAL A 226 49.57 15.84 13.60
N ARG A 227 49.87 16.53 12.49
CA ARG A 227 51.11 17.29 12.26
C ARG A 227 50.83 18.38 11.23
N ASN A 228 51.73 19.34 11.04
CA ASN A 228 51.53 20.53 10.18
C ASN A 228 51.10 20.23 8.72
N SER A 229 51.25 19.00 8.22
CA SER A 229 50.78 18.59 6.89
C SER A 229 49.77 17.43 6.88
N LEU A 230 49.29 16.97 8.04
CA LEU A 230 48.39 15.82 8.18
C LEU A 230 47.16 16.18 9.04
N VAL A 231 45.98 16.13 8.43
CA VAL A 231 44.69 16.36 9.08
C VAL A 231 43.86 15.09 9.01
N ASN A 232 43.26 14.70 10.14
CA ASN A 232 42.25 13.64 10.17
C ASN A 232 40.88 14.17 10.64
N ASN A 233 39.81 13.64 10.06
CA ASN A 233 38.42 13.91 10.41
C ASN A 233 37.66 12.59 10.56
N PHE A 234 37.48 12.13 11.80
CA PHE A 234 36.72 10.93 12.13
C PHE A 234 35.29 11.28 12.53
N ARG A 235 34.30 10.58 11.99
CA ARG A 235 32.87 10.81 12.23
C ARG A 235 32.12 9.50 12.49
N TYR A 236 31.59 9.36 13.70
CA TYR A 236 30.57 8.36 14.01
C TYR A 236 29.18 9.00 13.96
N GLY A 237 28.27 8.41 13.19
CA GLY A 237 26.88 8.86 13.05
C GLY A 237 25.90 7.72 13.29
N PHE A 238 25.24 7.74 14.45
CA PHE A 238 24.07 6.91 14.73
C PHE A 238 22.79 7.65 14.33
N ILE A 239 21.98 7.04 13.49
CA ILE A 239 20.64 7.53 13.14
C ILE A 239 19.68 6.37 13.35
N ARG A 240 18.64 6.54 14.18
CA ARG A 240 17.54 5.59 14.32
C ARG A 240 16.26 6.26 13.86
N GLU A 241 15.84 5.91 12.65
CA GLU A 241 14.44 6.07 12.26
C GLU A 241 13.55 5.14 13.11
N SER A 242 12.33 5.56 13.40
CA SER A 242 11.35 4.82 14.21
C SER A 242 9.97 5.37 13.91
N VAL A 243 9.27 4.76 12.97
CA VAL A 243 7.96 5.21 12.46
C VAL A 243 6.95 4.08 12.64
N GLY A 244 5.70 4.44 12.92
CA GLY A 244 4.62 3.46 12.95
C GLY A 244 3.25 4.11 12.82
N VAL A 245 2.29 3.26 12.48
CA VAL A 245 0.87 3.55 12.45
C VAL A 245 0.23 2.71 13.55
N ILE A 246 -0.34 3.38 14.55
CA ILE A 246 -1.20 2.72 15.55
C ILE A 246 -2.59 2.66 14.93
N GLY A 247 -3.08 1.47 14.63
CA GLY A 247 -4.40 1.25 14.02
C GLY A 247 -5.53 1.29 15.05
N ASN A 248 -6.77 1.44 14.58
CA ASN A 248 -7.97 1.42 15.41
C ASN A 248 -8.48 0.00 15.76
N SER A 249 -7.94 -1.06 15.16
CA SER A 249 -8.49 -2.42 15.25
C SER A 249 -7.44 -3.52 15.51
N ASN A 250 -7.80 -4.43 16.41
CA ASN A 250 -7.06 -5.65 16.75
C ASN A 250 -7.97 -6.89 16.87
N GLN A 251 -9.09 -6.91 16.14
CA GLN A 251 -10.06 -8.01 16.06
C GLN A 251 -10.21 -8.49 14.60
N ASP A 252 -10.74 -9.68 14.37
CA ASP A 252 -11.14 -10.11 13.03
C ASP A 252 -12.37 -9.32 12.54
N TRP A 253 -12.61 -9.29 11.23
CA TRP A 253 -13.69 -8.49 10.62
C TRP A 253 -14.30 -9.19 9.40
N ILE A 254 -15.61 -9.05 9.25
CA ILE A 254 -16.33 -9.29 8.01
C ILE A 254 -16.58 -7.94 7.31
N PHE A 255 -16.15 -7.86 6.06
CA PHE A 255 -16.20 -6.65 5.24
C PHE A 255 -17.39 -6.64 4.28
N PHE A 256 -18.17 -5.57 4.29
CA PHE A 256 -19.23 -5.27 3.33
C PHE A 256 -18.67 -4.31 2.29
N ARG A 257 -18.59 -4.78 1.04
CA ARG A 257 -17.94 -4.07 -0.06
C ARG A 257 -18.60 -2.71 -0.29
N GLY A 258 -17.82 -1.64 -0.24
CA GLY A 258 -18.28 -0.25 -0.36
C GLY A 258 -18.76 0.40 0.95
N LEU A 259 -18.56 -0.24 2.11
CA LEU A 259 -19.05 0.25 3.40
C LEU A 259 -18.00 0.23 4.52
N ASN A 260 -17.72 -0.91 5.16
CA ASN A 260 -16.72 -1.00 6.24
C ASN A 260 -15.33 -1.45 5.76
N ASP A 261 -15.16 -1.65 4.44
CA ASP A 261 -13.87 -1.77 3.76
C ASP A 261 -13.29 -0.40 3.31
N GLN A 262 -13.99 0.70 3.59
CA GLN A 262 -13.51 2.07 3.33
C GLN A 262 -12.22 2.38 4.09
N THR A 263 -11.33 3.15 3.45
CA THR A 263 -10.02 3.55 3.99
C THR A 263 -10.14 4.21 5.36
N GLY A 264 -9.67 3.53 6.40
CA GLY A 264 -9.67 4.02 7.79
C GLY A 264 -10.75 3.39 8.68
N ALA A 265 -11.75 2.71 8.11
CA ALA A 265 -12.75 1.96 8.89
C ALA A 265 -12.09 0.90 9.78
N VAL A 266 -11.19 0.10 9.20
CA VAL A 266 -10.35 -0.88 9.90
C VAL A 266 -8.89 -0.67 9.51
N THR A 267 -8.07 -0.18 10.44
CA THR A 267 -6.61 -0.03 10.26
C THR A 267 -5.86 -0.93 11.24
N ARG A 268 -4.87 -1.68 10.73
CA ARG A 268 -3.99 -2.56 11.51
C ARG A 268 -2.73 -1.82 11.97
N THR A 269 -2.24 -2.16 13.16
CA THR A 269 -1.03 -1.55 13.72
C THR A 269 0.23 -2.10 13.05
N HIS A 270 1.12 -1.22 12.58
CA HIS A 270 2.41 -1.62 12.03
C HIS A 270 3.50 -0.58 12.30
N SER A 271 4.73 -1.03 12.51
CA SER A 271 5.86 -0.13 12.78
C SER A 271 7.20 -0.72 12.35
N PHE A 272 8.15 0.16 12.05
CA PHE A 272 9.53 -0.20 11.77
C PHE A 272 10.51 0.77 12.42
N GLN A 273 11.75 0.33 12.56
CA GLN A 273 12.86 1.15 13.05
C GLN A 273 14.05 0.94 12.13
N ARG A 274 14.83 1.99 11.81
CA ARG A 274 16.11 1.84 11.10
C ARG A 274 17.25 2.46 11.91
N PRO A 275 17.79 1.79 12.94
CA PRO A 275 19.10 2.09 13.46
C PRO A 275 20.19 1.81 12.39
N ILE A 276 20.88 2.88 12.02
CA ILE A 276 22.02 2.95 11.10
C ILE A 276 23.22 3.44 11.91
N HIS A 277 24.31 2.67 11.89
CA HIS A 277 25.60 3.06 12.45
C HIS A 277 26.55 3.36 11.29
N ASN A 278 26.95 4.63 11.16
CA ASN A 278 27.93 5.07 10.17
C ASN A 278 29.26 5.39 10.86
N PHE A 279 30.36 4.87 10.33
CA PHE A 279 31.72 5.18 10.73
C PHE A 279 32.44 5.72 9.50
N ALA A 280 32.75 7.01 9.51
CA ALA A 280 33.50 7.68 8.45
C ALA A 280 34.84 8.18 8.98
N ASP A 281 35.86 8.15 8.14
CA ASP A 281 37.18 8.72 8.44
C ASP A 281 37.73 9.34 7.16
N ASP A 282 38.18 10.60 7.21
CA ASP A 282 38.77 11.32 6.09
C ASP A 282 40.15 11.86 6.49
N LEU A 283 41.20 11.33 5.85
CA LEU A 283 42.59 11.66 6.12
C LEU A 283 43.19 12.45 4.94
N SER A 284 43.73 13.64 5.21
CA SER A 284 44.39 14.50 4.22
C SER A 284 45.86 14.71 4.58
N TRP A 285 46.76 14.37 3.66
CA TRP A 285 48.22 14.45 3.85
C TRP A 285 48.91 15.19 2.69
N ILE A 286 49.45 16.37 2.99
CA ILE A 286 50.33 17.10 2.07
C ILE A 286 51.77 16.58 2.25
N HIS A 287 52.41 16.19 1.15
CA HIS A 287 53.80 15.75 1.14
C HIS A 287 54.51 16.17 -0.17
N GLY A 288 55.44 17.12 -0.08
CA GLY A 288 56.14 17.67 -1.24
C GLY A 288 55.17 18.32 -2.23
N LYS A 289 55.10 17.76 -3.44
CA LYS A 289 54.19 18.19 -4.53
C LYS A 289 52.80 17.53 -4.49
N HIS A 290 52.56 16.59 -3.57
CA HIS A 290 51.38 15.74 -3.52
C HIS A 290 50.42 16.17 -2.40
N THR A 291 49.13 15.95 -2.63
CA THR A 291 48.07 16.16 -1.63
C THR A 291 47.21 14.92 -1.63
N TRP A 292 47.61 13.95 -0.81
CA TRP A 292 46.92 12.67 -0.67
C TRP A 292 45.66 12.86 0.17
N GLN A 293 44.56 12.25 -0.27
CA GLN A 293 43.30 12.21 0.44
C GLN A 293 42.80 10.76 0.43
N PHE A 294 42.56 10.21 1.61
CA PHE A 294 41.98 8.89 1.79
C PHE A 294 40.69 9.04 2.58
N GLY A 295 39.70 8.20 2.29
CA GLY A 295 38.51 8.15 3.11
C GLY A 295 37.84 6.80 3.15
N THR A 296 37.16 6.54 4.25
CA THR A 296 36.40 5.31 4.54
C THR A 296 34.99 5.68 4.98
N LEU A 297 33.99 4.91 4.57
CA LEU A 297 32.65 4.90 5.16
C LEU A 297 32.18 3.45 5.34
N LEU A 298 31.95 3.05 6.59
CA LEU A 298 31.31 1.79 6.96
C LEU A 298 29.91 2.11 7.48
N SER A 299 28.88 1.47 6.92
CA SER A 299 27.48 1.68 7.30
C SER A 299 26.81 0.36 7.64
N PHE A 300 26.18 0.27 8.82
CA PHE A 300 25.49 -0.92 9.30
C PHE A 300 24.05 -0.57 9.68
N THR A 301 23.09 -1.01 8.87
CA THR A 301 21.65 -0.83 9.13
C THR A 301 21.03 -2.14 9.62
N ARG A 302 20.23 -2.11 10.68
CA ARG A 302 19.43 -3.27 11.10
C ARG A 302 17.98 -2.81 11.31
N THR A 303 17.07 -3.25 10.44
CA THR A 303 15.68 -2.79 10.41
C THR A 303 14.74 -3.81 11.06
N PRO A 304 14.47 -3.75 12.38
CA PRO A 304 13.35 -4.48 12.97
C PRO A 304 12.01 -3.82 12.58
N SER A 305 11.02 -4.66 12.28
CA SER A 305 9.62 -4.28 12.15
C SER A 305 8.71 -5.23 12.93
N ASP A 306 7.62 -4.67 13.45
CA ASP A 306 6.53 -5.33 14.16
C ASP A 306 5.23 -4.91 13.47
N SER A 307 4.52 -5.85 12.84
CA SER A 307 3.28 -5.58 12.07
C SER A 307 2.16 -6.53 12.47
N THR A 308 0.93 -6.05 12.58
CA THR A 308 -0.29 -6.88 12.69
C THR A 308 -1.12 -6.88 11.40
N GLN A 309 -0.57 -6.37 10.29
CA GLN A 309 -1.30 -6.17 9.03
C GLN A 309 -1.70 -7.49 8.35
N SER A 310 -0.86 -8.52 8.42
CA SER A 310 -1.14 -9.87 7.92
C SER A 310 -1.51 -10.86 9.04
N SER A 311 -1.80 -10.39 10.26
CA SER A 311 -1.96 -11.22 11.45
C SER A 311 -3.39 -11.67 11.77
N PHE A 312 -4.38 -11.19 11.02
CA PHE A 312 -5.81 -11.45 11.26
C PHE A 312 -6.43 -11.94 9.96
N SER A 313 -7.23 -12.99 10.05
CA SER A 313 -8.12 -13.42 8.98
C SER A 313 -9.22 -12.39 8.73
N ASP A 314 -9.82 -12.44 7.55
CA ASP A 314 -10.98 -11.64 7.22
C ASP A 314 -12.02 -12.43 6.41
N GLY A 315 -13.27 -11.97 6.47
CA GLY A 315 -14.35 -12.44 5.60
C GLY A 315 -14.93 -11.26 4.83
N SER A 316 -15.66 -11.52 3.76
CA SER A 316 -16.20 -10.47 2.91
C SER A 316 -17.53 -10.86 2.25
N ALA A 317 -18.46 -9.89 2.22
CA ALA A 317 -19.71 -9.95 1.48
C ALA A 317 -19.49 -9.47 0.04
N ASN A 318 -18.83 -10.30 -0.76
CA ASN A 318 -18.46 -10.00 -2.15
C ASN A 318 -19.32 -10.77 -3.15
N ALA A 319 -20.28 -10.07 -3.76
CA ALA A 319 -21.17 -10.62 -4.78
C ALA A 319 -20.44 -11.11 -6.03
N SER A 320 -19.32 -10.48 -6.41
CA SER A 320 -18.50 -10.93 -7.53
C SER A 320 -17.83 -12.29 -7.27
N TRP A 321 -17.69 -12.71 -6.00
CA TRP A 321 -17.16 -14.02 -5.60
C TRP A 321 -18.18 -15.17 -5.70
N THR A 322 -19.45 -14.88 -6.01
CA THR A 322 -20.50 -15.90 -6.12
C THR A 322 -20.48 -16.67 -7.44
N THR A 323 -21.18 -17.81 -7.50
CA THR A 323 -21.35 -18.68 -8.69
C THR A 323 -21.76 -17.94 -9.98
N LEU A 324 -22.44 -16.80 -9.88
CA LEU A 324 -22.91 -15.97 -11.00
C LEU A 324 -22.20 -14.61 -11.10
N SER A 325 -21.23 -14.36 -10.21
CA SER A 325 -20.53 -13.09 -10.00
C SER A 325 -21.46 -11.87 -9.93
N GLY A 326 -22.55 -12.00 -9.16
CA GLY A 326 -23.60 -11.00 -9.01
C GLY A 326 -25.00 -11.62 -9.05
N TYR A 327 -26.04 -10.80 -8.90
CA TYR A 327 -27.45 -11.20 -8.95
C TYR A 327 -28.25 -10.37 -9.95
N ALA A 328 -28.03 -9.05 -9.96
CA ALA A 328 -28.61 -8.14 -10.94
C ALA A 328 -28.35 -8.64 -12.38
N GLN A 329 -29.43 -8.75 -13.17
CA GLN A 329 -29.39 -9.26 -14.55
C GLN A 329 -28.84 -10.71 -14.68
N LYS A 330 -28.81 -11.50 -13.60
CA LYS A 330 -28.42 -12.92 -13.60
C LYS A 330 -29.63 -13.83 -13.38
N ASN A 331 -29.46 -15.13 -13.66
CA ASN A 331 -30.43 -16.18 -13.32
C ASN A 331 -30.33 -16.55 -11.82
N SER A 332 -30.59 -15.58 -10.95
CA SER A 332 -30.41 -15.64 -9.49
C SER A 332 -31.76 -15.45 -8.77
N PRO A 333 -32.02 -16.14 -7.65
CA PRO A 333 -33.19 -15.88 -6.82
C PRO A 333 -33.17 -14.48 -6.17
N LEU A 334 -31.99 -13.85 -6.10
CA LEU A 334 -31.83 -12.47 -5.62
C LEU A 334 -31.93 -11.43 -6.74
N ASN A 335 -32.28 -11.81 -7.98
CA ASN A 335 -32.64 -10.86 -9.04
C ASN A 335 -34.14 -10.52 -8.90
N PRO A 336 -34.54 -9.26 -8.62
CA PRO A 336 -35.93 -8.95 -8.26
C PRO A 336 -36.93 -9.30 -9.37
N ALA A 337 -36.52 -9.23 -10.63
CA ALA A 337 -37.33 -9.57 -11.79
C ALA A 337 -37.62 -11.07 -11.96
N LEU A 338 -37.00 -11.95 -11.16
CA LEU A 338 -37.13 -13.40 -11.26
C LEU A 338 -37.73 -14.01 -9.98
N THR A 339 -38.52 -15.08 -10.16
CA THR A 339 -38.89 -15.99 -9.08
C THR A 339 -38.32 -17.37 -9.40
N CYS A 340 -37.65 -18.00 -8.44
CA CYS A 340 -37.01 -19.31 -8.59
C CYS A 340 -37.53 -20.29 -7.53
N SER A 341 -37.56 -21.59 -7.84
CA SER A 341 -37.76 -22.62 -6.82
C SER A 341 -36.52 -22.74 -5.95
N THR A 342 -36.72 -22.74 -4.62
CA THR A 342 -35.66 -22.99 -3.63
C THR A 342 -34.97 -24.34 -3.81
N SER A 343 -35.65 -25.29 -4.46
CA SER A 343 -35.14 -26.64 -4.75
C SER A 343 -34.33 -26.77 -6.06
N ASN A 344 -34.23 -25.73 -6.91
CA ASN A 344 -33.54 -25.82 -8.20
C ASN A 344 -33.04 -24.44 -8.69
N PRO A 345 -31.73 -24.15 -8.69
CA PRO A 345 -31.20 -22.85 -9.11
C PRO A 345 -31.42 -22.52 -10.59
N ASN A 346 -31.73 -23.50 -11.44
CA ASN A 346 -32.01 -23.30 -12.86
C ASN A 346 -33.51 -23.07 -13.16
N SER A 347 -34.36 -22.96 -12.13
CA SER A 347 -35.82 -22.82 -12.28
C SER A 347 -36.36 -21.39 -12.32
N CYS A 348 -35.47 -20.39 -12.33
CA CYS A 348 -35.85 -18.98 -12.33
C CYS A 348 -36.66 -18.57 -13.56
N VAL A 349 -37.79 -17.89 -13.35
CA VAL A 349 -38.66 -17.35 -14.40
C VAL A 349 -39.01 -15.88 -14.12
N PRO A 350 -39.24 -15.04 -15.14
CA PRO A 350 -39.67 -13.65 -14.95
C PRO A 350 -40.97 -13.53 -14.16
N ASN A 351 -41.01 -12.65 -13.17
CA ASN A 351 -42.12 -12.49 -12.23
C ASN A 351 -42.93 -11.18 -12.40
N GLY A 352 -42.54 -10.32 -13.34
CA GLY A 352 -43.17 -9.03 -13.63
C GLY A 352 -42.58 -7.83 -12.87
N THR A 353 -41.70 -8.05 -11.90
CA THR A 353 -40.94 -6.97 -11.25
C THR A 353 -39.88 -6.43 -12.22
N PRO A 354 -39.60 -5.11 -12.24
CA PRO A 354 -38.59 -4.53 -13.13
C PRO A 354 -37.15 -4.97 -12.80
N PHE A 355 -36.36 -5.23 -13.84
CA PHE A 355 -34.93 -5.58 -13.71
C PHE A 355 -34.09 -4.40 -13.20
N VAL A 356 -33.04 -4.70 -12.43
CA VAL A 356 -32.00 -3.75 -12.01
C VAL A 356 -31.23 -3.24 -13.23
N ASP A 357 -30.94 -1.95 -13.29
CA ASP A 357 -30.11 -1.39 -14.35
C ASP A 357 -28.67 -1.97 -14.35
N PRO A 358 -28.10 -2.38 -15.49
CA PRO A 358 -26.75 -2.94 -15.56
C PRO A 358 -25.64 -2.03 -15.01
N SER A 359 -25.81 -0.70 -15.04
CA SER A 359 -24.86 0.25 -14.44
C SER A 359 -24.99 0.35 -12.92
N PHE A 360 -26.16 0.00 -12.36
CA PHE A 360 -26.41 -0.07 -10.92
C PHE A 360 -26.20 -1.47 -10.32
N ALA A 361 -25.86 -2.48 -11.15
CA ALA A 361 -25.76 -3.88 -10.73
C ALA A 361 -24.95 -4.10 -9.43
N ASN A 362 -23.72 -3.56 -9.35
CA ASN A 362 -22.88 -3.66 -8.14
C ASN A 362 -23.48 -2.94 -6.92
N SER A 363 -24.15 -1.80 -7.16
CA SER A 363 -24.81 -0.98 -6.14
C SER A 363 -26.13 -1.57 -5.62
N TYR A 364 -26.63 -2.62 -6.27
CA TYR A 364 -27.67 -3.51 -5.75
C TYR A 364 -27.06 -4.76 -5.11
N ASP A 365 -26.14 -5.43 -5.82
CA ASP A 365 -25.59 -6.73 -5.45
C ASP A 365 -24.78 -6.69 -4.14
N PHE A 366 -23.90 -5.70 -3.94
CA PHE A 366 -23.11 -5.61 -2.70
C PHE A 366 -23.97 -5.25 -1.48
N PRO A 367 -24.88 -4.25 -1.51
CA PRO A 367 -25.79 -3.99 -0.40
C PRO A 367 -26.77 -5.13 -0.13
N MET A 368 -27.30 -5.79 -1.17
CA MET A 368 -28.18 -6.95 -1.01
C MET A 368 -27.43 -8.10 -0.31
N GLN A 369 -26.21 -8.43 -0.76
CA GLN A 369 -25.43 -9.49 -0.12
C GLN A 369 -25.05 -9.13 1.32
N ALA A 370 -24.63 -7.88 1.57
CA ALA A 370 -24.29 -7.39 2.89
C ALA A 370 -25.50 -7.47 3.84
N LEU A 371 -26.67 -6.98 3.43
CA LEU A 371 -27.91 -7.03 4.22
C LEU A 371 -28.34 -8.48 4.55
N LEU A 372 -28.20 -9.38 3.59
CA LEU A 372 -28.44 -10.82 3.75
C LEU A 372 -27.34 -11.53 4.58
N GLY A 373 -26.32 -10.80 5.03
CA GLY A 373 -25.25 -11.29 5.90
C GLY A 373 -24.40 -12.42 5.29
N MET A 374 -24.35 -12.53 3.96
CA MET A 374 -23.63 -13.61 3.27
C MET A 374 -22.13 -13.32 3.24
N VAL A 375 -21.34 -14.21 3.85
CA VAL A 375 -19.88 -14.23 3.67
C VAL A 375 -19.58 -15.18 2.51
N THR A 376 -19.08 -14.65 1.40
CA THR A 376 -18.80 -15.44 0.18
C THR A 376 -17.31 -15.55 -0.12
N GLU A 377 -16.52 -14.62 0.40
CA GLU A 377 -15.07 -14.55 0.32
C GLU A 377 -14.52 -14.68 1.75
N VAL A 378 -13.61 -15.61 1.98
CA VAL A 378 -12.98 -15.86 3.29
C VAL A 378 -11.48 -15.98 3.06
N ASP A 379 -10.72 -15.16 3.78
CA ASP A 379 -9.29 -14.91 3.55
C ASP A 379 -8.50 -15.21 4.83
N ALA A 380 -8.21 -16.49 5.06
CA ALA A 380 -7.53 -16.97 6.26
C ALA A 380 -6.03 -16.61 6.21
N LYS A 381 -5.47 -15.93 7.22
CA LYS A 381 -4.03 -15.55 7.23
C LYS A 381 -3.25 -16.34 8.28
N TYR A 382 -2.22 -17.06 7.83
CA TYR A 382 -1.35 -17.85 8.72
C TYR A 382 0.08 -17.37 8.69
N ASN A 383 0.60 -16.98 9.85
CA ASN A 383 1.99 -16.58 10.05
C ASN A 383 2.74 -17.67 10.82
N PHE A 384 4.00 -17.94 10.47
CA PHE A 384 4.77 -19.06 11.05
C PHE A 384 6.04 -18.62 11.78
N GLN A 385 6.39 -19.38 12.83
CA GLN A 385 7.68 -19.33 13.51
C GLN A 385 8.76 -20.12 12.75
N ARG A 386 10.01 -19.99 13.18
CA ARG A 386 11.17 -20.64 12.52
C ARG A 386 11.18 -22.17 12.62
N ASP A 387 10.45 -22.74 13.57
CA ASP A 387 10.24 -24.19 13.72
C ASP A 387 9.04 -24.72 12.90
N GLY A 388 8.33 -23.84 12.19
CA GLY A 388 7.12 -24.19 11.44
C GLY A 388 5.83 -24.19 12.27
N SER A 389 5.87 -23.88 13.57
CA SER A 389 4.64 -23.68 14.34
C SER A 389 3.90 -22.41 13.89
N PRO A 390 2.55 -22.44 13.79
CA PRO A 390 1.78 -21.24 13.51
C PRO A 390 1.83 -20.30 14.71
N LEU A 391 1.88 -19.00 14.45
CA LEU A 391 1.60 -17.96 15.42
C LEU A 391 0.07 -17.87 15.66
N PRO A 392 -0.38 -17.54 16.89
CA PRO A 392 -1.78 -17.24 17.14
C PRO A 392 -2.31 -16.07 16.30
N GLU A 393 -3.61 -16.08 16.03
CA GLU A 393 -4.32 -14.96 15.40
C GLU A 393 -4.09 -13.64 16.19
N GLY A 394 -3.94 -12.54 15.46
CA GLY A 394 -3.59 -11.22 15.99
C GLY A 394 -2.15 -11.06 16.49
N ALA A 395 -1.32 -12.12 16.56
CA ALA A 395 0.06 -12.00 17.01
C ALA A 395 0.91 -11.18 16.02
N PRO A 396 1.69 -10.17 16.47
CA PRO A 396 2.45 -9.30 15.58
C PRO A 396 3.59 -10.07 14.89
N LEU A 397 3.59 -10.01 13.56
CA LEU A 397 4.66 -10.51 12.71
C LEU A 397 5.92 -9.69 12.96
N LYS A 398 6.98 -10.37 13.43
CA LYS A 398 8.29 -9.76 13.67
C LYS A 398 9.27 -10.13 12.57
N ARG A 399 9.93 -9.13 12.00
CA ARG A 399 10.98 -9.28 10.97
C ARG A 399 12.15 -8.37 11.32
N ARG A 400 13.37 -8.72 10.89
CA ARG A 400 14.55 -7.90 11.13
C ARG A 400 15.55 -8.00 9.99
N TYR A 401 15.53 -7.04 9.08
CA TYR A 401 16.44 -7.00 7.94
C TYR A 401 17.80 -6.39 8.28
N GLY A 402 18.86 -6.85 7.61
CA GLY A 402 20.19 -6.26 7.64
C GLY A 402 20.57 -5.67 6.29
N ILE A 403 21.27 -4.55 6.30
CA ILE A 403 21.98 -3.98 5.15
C ILE A 403 23.35 -3.50 5.65
N ASN A 404 24.41 -3.79 4.90
CA ASN A 404 25.75 -3.23 5.13
C ASN A 404 26.19 -2.41 3.90
N GLY A 405 26.89 -1.31 4.13
CA GLY A 405 27.56 -0.50 3.12
C GLY A 405 29.03 -0.32 3.46
N TYR A 406 29.89 -0.43 2.46
CA TYR A 406 31.34 -0.26 2.57
C TYR A 406 31.78 0.65 1.43
N GLU A 407 32.36 1.81 1.73
CA GLU A 407 32.93 2.70 0.74
C GLU A 407 34.36 3.07 1.15
N PHE A 408 35.28 3.06 0.18
CA PHE A 408 36.66 3.47 0.35
C PHE A 408 37.06 4.37 -0.82
N TYR A 409 37.86 5.41 -0.58
CA TYR A 409 38.48 6.19 -1.64
C TYR A 409 39.93 6.55 -1.34
N GLY A 410 40.72 6.71 -2.39
CA GLY A 410 42.05 7.29 -2.36
C GLY A 410 42.24 8.22 -3.55
N GLN A 411 42.80 9.40 -3.32
CA GLN A 411 43.02 10.45 -4.32
C GLN A 411 44.35 11.15 -4.05
N ASP A 412 45.02 11.61 -5.11
CA ASP A 412 46.14 12.55 -5.05
C ASP A 412 45.84 13.77 -5.92
N SER A 413 46.30 14.94 -5.49
CA SER A 413 46.40 16.14 -6.32
C SER A 413 47.88 16.55 -6.41
N TRP A 414 48.51 16.17 -7.53
CA TRP A 414 49.94 16.27 -7.78
C TRP A 414 50.30 17.51 -8.61
N LYS A 415 51.02 18.45 -7.99
CA LYS A 415 51.54 19.66 -8.64
C LYS A 415 52.82 19.37 -9.43
N ILE A 416 52.69 18.66 -10.55
CA ILE A 416 53.78 18.26 -11.44
C ILE A 416 54.62 19.49 -11.86
N LYS A 417 53.95 20.52 -12.38
CA LYS A 417 54.53 21.84 -12.75
C LYS A 417 53.67 22.97 -12.14
N PRO A 418 54.18 24.20 -11.98
CA PRO A 418 53.38 25.33 -11.47
C PRO A 418 52.08 25.59 -12.23
N THR A 419 52.08 25.30 -13.55
CA THR A 419 50.92 25.43 -14.45
C THR A 419 50.16 24.12 -14.70
N PHE A 420 50.56 23.00 -14.10
CA PHE A 420 49.93 21.69 -14.33
C PHE A 420 49.82 20.87 -13.04
N THR A 421 48.59 20.75 -12.55
CA THR A 421 48.23 19.88 -11.43
C THR A 421 47.37 18.74 -11.96
N LEU A 422 47.85 17.50 -11.80
CA LEU A 422 47.09 16.30 -12.12
C LEU A 422 46.35 15.83 -10.86
N THR A 423 45.06 15.56 -10.96
CA THR A 423 44.30 14.95 -9.85
C THR A 423 43.78 13.59 -10.31
N LEU A 424 44.12 12.54 -9.56
CA LEU A 424 43.74 11.16 -9.84
C LEU A 424 43.18 10.54 -8.57
N GLY A 425 42.09 9.78 -8.69
CA GLY A 425 41.51 9.08 -7.55
C GLY A 425 40.65 7.90 -7.96
N LEU A 426 40.48 6.97 -7.02
CA LEU A 426 39.64 5.80 -7.13
C LEU A 426 38.71 5.76 -5.92
N ARG A 427 37.41 5.51 -6.16
CA ARG A 427 36.42 5.18 -5.13
C ARG A 427 35.83 3.81 -5.44
N TRP A 428 35.75 2.97 -4.41
CA TRP A 428 35.07 1.70 -4.42
C TRP A 428 33.90 1.75 -3.43
N SER A 429 32.77 1.16 -3.81
CA SER A 429 31.54 1.19 -3.01
C SER A 429 30.80 -0.13 -3.18
N LEU A 430 30.53 -0.81 -2.07
CA LEU A 430 29.81 -2.08 -2.00
C LEU A 430 28.64 -1.93 -1.03
N PHE A 431 27.43 -2.04 -1.54
CA PHE A 431 26.21 -2.12 -0.75
C PHE A 431 25.65 -3.54 -0.87
N SER A 432 25.43 -4.22 0.26
CA SER A 432 24.84 -5.55 0.26
C SER A 432 23.35 -5.48 -0.12
N PRO A 433 22.77 -6.52 -0.76
CA PRO A 433 21.32 -6.67 -0.76
C PRO A 433 20.80 -6.78 0.69
N PRO A 434 19.52 -6.47 0.95
CA PRO A 434 18.90 -6.70 2.25
C PRO A 434 18.74 -8.20 2.51
N TRP A 435 18.94 -8.64 3.75
CA TRP A 435 18.70 -10.03 4.18
C TRP A 435 18.03 -10.11 5.55
N GLU A 436 17.14 -11.07 5.78
CA GLU A 436 16.49 -11.25 7.08
C GLU A 436 17.47 -11.90 8.10
N THR A 437 17.57 -11.33 9.31
CA THR A 437 18.61 -11.68 10.30
C THR A 437 18.18 -12.70 11.35
N ASN A 438 16.88 -12.93 11.51
CA ASN A 438 16.32 -13.94 12.42
C ASN A 438 16.17 -15.33 11.75
N LYS A 439 16.41 -15.40 10.43
CA LYS A 439 16.19 -16.57 9.54
C LYS A 439 14.69 -16.91 9.40
N LEU A 440 13.87 -15.86 9.27
CA LEU A 440 12.42 -15.89 9.04
C LEU A 440 12.04 -15.39 7.63
N GLN A 441 12.90 -15.63 6.64
CA GLN A 441 12.66 -15.37 5.22
C GLN A 441 12.98 -16.63 4.41
N VAL A 442 12.07 -17.03 3.53
CA VAL A 442 12.33 -18.00 2.47
C VAL A 442 12.85 -17.21 1.26
N GLN A 443 13.99 -17.64 0.72
CA GLN A 443 14.66 -17.01 -0.41
C GLN A 443 14.72 -18.01 -1.57
N PRO A 444 14.47 -17.61 -2.83
CA PRO A 444 14.68 -18.46 -3.99
C PRO A 444 16.12 -18.97 -4.04
N THR A 445 16.30 -20.28 -4.26
CA THR A 445 17.61 -20.94 -4.36
C THR A 445 18.30 -20.77 -5.72
N PHE A 446 17.67 -20.03 -6.64
CA PHE A 446 18.09 -19.83 -8.02
C PHE A 446 18.02 -18.36 -8.41
N ASN A 447 18.77 -17.97 -9.45
CA ASN A 447 18.83 -16.59 -9.94
C ASN A 447 17.63 -16.30 -10.87
N LEU A 448 16.66 -15.50 -10.41
CA LEU A 448 15.47 -15.16 -11.19
C LEU A 448 15.80 -14.28 -12.40
N ASP A 449 16.79 -13.39 -12.30
CA ASP A 449 17.28 -12.53 -13.39
C ASP A 449 17.67 -13.37 -14.63
N ASN A 450 18.43 -14.45 -14.41
CA ASN A 450 18.77 -15.44 -15.43
C ASN A 450 17.54 -16.26 -15.88
N TRP A 451 16.65 -16.66 -14.96
CA TRP A 451 15.42 -17.39 -15.30
C TRP A 451 14.52 -16.59 -16.24
N PHE A 452 14.36 -15.29 -16.01
CA PHE A 452 13.59 -14.38 -16.87
C PHE A 452 14.26 -14.14 -18.22
N LEU A 453 15.57 -13.85 -18.26
CA LEU A 453 16.30 -13.67 -19.53
C LEU A 453 16.25 -14.93 -20.40
N ASN A 454 16.45 -16.10 -19.78
CA ASN A 454 16.31 -17.40 -20.42
C ASN A 454 14.89 -17.62 -20.97
N ARG A 455 13.84 -17.20 -20.24
CA ARG A 455 12.44 -17.32 -20.66
C ARG A 455 12.06 -16.31 -21.75
N ALA A 456 12.68 -15.13 -21.78
CA ALA A 456 12.49 -14.12 -22.82
C ALA A 456 13.14 -14.54 -24.16
N GLN A 457 14.41 -14.96 -24.15
CA GLN A 457 15.06 -15.50 -25.35
C GLN A 457 14.39 -16.80 -25.83
N ALA A 458 13.84 -17.62 -24.91
CA ALA A 458 13.04 -18.78 -25.27
C ALA A 458 11.83 -18.44 -26.15
N GLY A 459 11.02 -17.47 -25.73
CA GLY A 459 9.77 -17.11 -26.42
C GLY A 459 10.00 -16.51 -27.81
N LEU A 460 11.01 -15.66 -27.96
CA LEU A 460 11.30 -14.97 -29.23
C LEU A 460 11.73 -15.95 -30.33
N ASN A 461 12.66 -16.87 -30.01
CA ASN A 461 13.23 -17.77 -31.01
C ASN A 461 12.47 -19.10 -31.18
N GLY A 462 11.49 -19.42 -30.33
CA GLY A 462 10.80 -20.72 -30.34
C GLY A 462 11.67 -21.89 -29.89
N VAL A 463 12.86 -21.61 -29.35
CA VAL A 463 13.83 -22.55 -28.80
C VAL A 463 14.32 -21.96 -27.49
N ALA A 464 14.33 -22.74 -26.42
CA ALA A 464 14.61 -22.24 -25.08
C ALA A 464 15.97 -21.54 -24.95
N SER A 465 16.00 -20.36 -24.33
CA SER A 465 17.10 -19.81 -23.52
C SER A 465 18.50 -19.56 -24.10
N PHE A 466 19.16 -20.53 -24.72
CA PHE A 466 20.60 -20.72 -24.47
C PHE A 466 21.58 -20.08 -25.47
N ARG A 467 21.19 -19.05 -26.26
CA ARG A 467 21.99 -18.59 -27.42
C ARG A 467 22.10 -17.05 -27.64
N ASP A 468 23.35 -16.56 -27.49
CA ASP A 468 24.08 -15.56 -28.32
C ASP A 468 24.43 -14.12 -27.78
N PRO A 469 25.70 -13.64 -27.90
CA PRO A 469 26.25 -12.26 -27.60
C PRO A 469 26.76 -11.51 -28.89
N PRO A 470 27.61 -10.42 -28.95
CA PRO A 470 28.44 -9.68 -27.96
C PRO A 470 28.45 -8.08 -28.07
N VAL A 471 29.63 -7.39 -28.08
CA VAL A 471 29.89 -5.95 -27.68
C VAL A 471 31.10 -5.31 -28.46
N PHE A 472 31.48 -4.02 -28.17
CA PHE A 472 32.78 -3.27 -28.42
C PHE A 472 32.83 -2.25 -29.60
N HIS A 473 33.68 -1.17 -29.70
CA HIS A 473 34.63 -0.45 -28.80
C HIS A 473 35.05 1.00 -29.26
N SER A 474 35.46 1.88 -28.29
CA SER A 474 36.63 2.83 -28.22
C SER A 474 36.74 4.20 -28.99
N LEU A 475 37.75 5.02 -28.58
CA LEU A 475 37.87 6.51 -28.75
C LEU A 475 39.32 7.06 -28.49
N LEU A 476 39.63 8.27 -28.99
CA LEU A 476 40.71 9.24 -28.62
C LEU A 476 40.29 10.68 -29.09
N GLY A 477 40.90 11.85 -28.81
CA GLY A 477 42.22 12.25 -28.24
C GLY A 477 43.13 12.85 -29.35
N GLU A 478 43.78 14.02 -29.29
CA GLU A 478 44.02 15.13 -28.32
C GLU A 478 44.25 16.47 -29.09
N GLY A 479 44.48 17.69 -28.56
CA GLY A 479 44.50 18.28 -27.21
C GLY A 479 45.38 19.57 -27.12
N LYS A 480 44.85 20.73 -26.66
CA LYS A 480 45.60 21.99 -26.36
C LYS A 480 44.78 22.91 -25.43
N THR A 481 44.32 22.32 -24.32
CA THR A 481 43.01 22.62 -23.71
C THR A 481 43.04 22.24 -22.22
N SER A 482 42.32 22.94 -21.35
CA SER A 482 41.98 22.43 -20.01
C SER A 482 40.80 21.49 -20.12
N ILE A 483 41.05 20.19 -19.96
CA ILE A 483 40.01 19.14 -20.00
C ILE A 483 39.79 18.64 -18.57
N ARG A 484 38.54 18.70 -18.11
CA ARG A 484 38.07 17.97 -16.93
C ARG A 484 37.14 16.88 -17.45
N ALA A 485 37.38 15.63 -17.04
CA ALA A 485 36.57 14.50 -17.44
C ALA A 485 36.33 13.60 -16.22
N GLY A 486 35.09 13.58 -15.72
CA GLY A 486 34.64 12.61 -14.74
C GLY A 486 34.03 11.39 -15.42
N ALA A 487 34.31 10.21 -14.88
CA ALA A 487 33.61 8.98 -15.22
C ALA A 487 33.49 8.13 -13.94
N GLY A 488 32.28 7.71 -13.60
CA GLY A 488 32.00 6.98 -12.37
C GLY A 488 30.83 6.01 -12.51
N VAL A 489 30.85 4.96 -11.69
CA VAL A 489 29.73 4.04 -11.52
C VAL A 489 29.11 4.33 -10.16
N VAL A 490 27.94 5.00 -10.17
CA VAL A 490 27.20 5.32 -8.96
C VAL A 490 26.18 4.20 -8.72
N PHE A 491 26.42 3.40 -7.69
CA PHE A 491 25.50 2.36 -7.23
C PHE A 491 24.38 2.97 -6.38
N ASP A 492 23.16 2.48 -6.57
CA ASP A 492 21.98 2.96 -5.87
C ASP A 492 21.85 2.35 -4.46
N ARG A 493 21.23 3.09 -3.53
CA ARG A 493 20.94 2.63 -2.15
C ARG A 493 19.59 1.91 -2.11
N PHE A 494 19.45 0.94 -3.01
CA PHE A 494 18.29 0.08 -3.14
C PHE A 494 18.08 -0.84 -1.92
N GLY A 495 16.86 -1.35 -1.75
CA GLY A 495 16.53 -2.36 -0.74
C GLY A 495 15.82 -1.86 0.52
N GLN A 496 16.01 -0.60 0.95
CA GLN A 496 15.30 -0.09 2.15
C GLN A 496 13.78 0.04 1.96
N GLY A 497 13.31 0.42 0.76
CA GLY A 497 11.88 0.42 0.43
C GLY A 497 11.33 -0.99 0.20
N ILE A 498 12.09 -1.84 -0.51
CA ILE A 498 11.71 -3.24 -0.81
C ILE A 498 11.51 -4.04 0.48
N ALA A 499 12.43 -3.88 1.45
CA ALA A 499 12.36 -4.59 2.72
C ALA A 499 11.16 -4.15 3.59
N ASP A 500 10.72 -2.88 3.48
CA ASP A 500 9.55 -2.40 4.19
C ASP A 500 8.27 -2.96 3.57
N ASP A 501 8.09 -2.76 2.26
CA ASP A 501 6.94 -3.23 1.46
C ASP A 501 6.68 -4.74 1.68
N PHE A 502 7.73 -5.55 1.54
CA PHE A 502 7.69 -6.99 1.79
C PHE A 502 7.48 -7.36 3.27
N SER A 503 7.85 -6.49 4.22
CA SER A 503 7.57 -6.70 5.65
C SER A 503 6.14 -6.34 6.05
N SER A 504 5.45 -5.46 5.30
CA SER A 504 4.03 -5.16 5.50
C SER A 504 3.10 -6.24 4.93
N GLY A 505 3.38 -6.75 3.74
CA GLY A 505 2.53 -7.77 3.09
C GLY A 505 2.80 -9.22 3.51
N GLY A 506 4.01 -9.52 4.00
CA GLY A 506 4.44 -10.87 4.35
C GLY A 506 5.06 -11.64 3.19
N SER A 507 5.56 -12.84 3.49
CA SER A 507 6.27 -13.71 2.54
C SER A 507 5.50 -14.99 2.31
N PHE A 508 5.34 -15.41 1.05
CA PHE A 508 4.91 -16.76 0.70
C PHE A 508 5.69 -17.82 1.53
N GLY A 509 4.99 -18.84 2.02
CA GLY A 509 5.54 -19.93 2.84
C GLY A 509 5.83 -19.57 4.30
N LEU A 510 5.52 -18.35 4.74
CA LEU A 510 5.81 -17.84 6.10
C LEU A 510 4.72 -16.90 6.64
N SER A 511 3.98 -16.28 5.73
CA SER A 511 2.75 -15.50 5.91
C SER A 511 1.90 -15.83 4.69
N THR A 512 0.95 -16.75 4.84
CA THR A 512 0.13 -17.26 3.74
C THR A 512 -1.32 -16.81 3.97
N GLY A 513 -1.84 -15.99 3.05
CA GLY A 513 -3.29 -15.83 2.88
C GLY A 513 -3.84 -16.99 2.05
N LEU A 514 -4.94 -17.59 2.48
CA LEU A 514 -5.68 -18.60 1.72
C LEU A 514 -7.13 -18.12 1.53
N THR A 515 -7.46 -17.76 0.30
CA THR A 515 -8.82 -17.39 -0.12
C THR A 515 -9.61 -18.63 -0.54
N ASN A 516 -10.90 -18.72 -0.17
CA ASN A 516 -11.80 -19.71 -0.78
C ASN A 516 -12.00 -19.41 -2.30
N PRO A 517 -12.21 -20.43 -3.16
CA PRO A 517 -12.34 -20.21 -4.60
C PRO A 517 -13.54 -19.31 -4.96
N ALA A 518 -13.30 -18.33 -5.85
CA ALA A 518 -14.38 -17.57 -6.48
C ALA A 518 -15.31 -18.49 -7.29
N GLY A 519 -16.61 -18.20 -7.27
CA GLY A 519 -17.62 -19.03 -7.92
C GLY A 519 -18.05 -20.26 -7.11
N PHE A 520 -17.57 -20.43 -5.87
CA PHE A 520 -17.94 -21.54 -4.99
C PHE A 520 -19.26 -21.28 -4.22
N GLU A 521 -19.47 -20.03 -3.79
CA GLU A 521 -20.62 -19.67 -2.95
C GLU A 521 -21.81 -19.10 -3.73
N SER A 522 -23.01 -19.30 -3.22
CA SER A 522 -24.27 -18.85 -3.84
C SER A 522 -25.31 -18.46 -2.78
N PRO A 523 -26.44 -17.80 -3.17
CA PRO A 523 -27.53 -17.52 -2.25
C PRO A 523 -28.12 -18.75 -1.51
N TYR A 524 -27.88 -19.96 -2.03
CA TYR A 524 -28.39 -21.22 -1.48
C TYR A 524 -27.49 -21.81 -0.39
N ASN A 525 -26.17 -21.58 -0.45
CA ASN A 525 -25.20 -22.22 0.46
C ASN A 525 -24.34 -21.27 1.30
N ALA A 526 -24.25 -19.99 0.93
CA ALA A 526 -23.41 -19.04 1.64
C ALA A 526 -23.80 -18.92 3.14
N PRO A 527 -22.82 -18.95 4.07
CA PRO A 527 -23.08 -18.79 5.48
C PRO A 527 -23.64 -17.39 5.79
N ARG A 528 -24.61 -17.35 6.71
CA ARG A 528 -25.12 -16.11 7.30
C ARG A 528 -24.23 -15.75 8.49
N LEU A 529 -23.64 -14.56 8.51
CA LEU A 529 -22.89 -14.07 9.66
C LEU A 529 -23.82 -13.86 10.87
N ALA A 530 -23.34 -14.26 12.06
CA ALA A 530 -24.03 -14.08 13.34
C ALA A 530 -23.46 -12.91 14.16
N ASP A 531 -22.26 -12.45 13.82
CA ASP A 531 -21.51 -11.35 14.44
C ASP A 531 -20.51 -10.82 13.40
N ILE A 532 -20.10 -9.55 13.50
CA ILE A 532 -19.22 -8.88 12.54
C ILE A 532 -17.73 -9.26 12.68
N HIS A 533 -17.35 -9.89 13.80
CA HIS A 533 -15.98 -10.35 14.08
C HIS A 533 -15.81 -11.88 13.97
N THR A 534 -16.90 -12.62 13.74
CA THR A 534 -16.89 -14.09 13.77
C THR A 534 -16.93 -14.66 12.35
N ILE A 535 -15.76 -14.96 11.80
CA ILE A 535 -15.62 -15.51 10.43
C ILE A 535 -16.17 -16.96 10.38
N PRO A 536 -17.10 -17.29 9.46
CA PRO A 536 -17.64 -18.64 9.33
C PRO A 536 -16.61 -19.61 8.75
N THR A 537 -16.52 -20.81 9.34
CA THR A 537 -15.55 -21.84 8.93
C THR A 537 -16.06 -22.79 7.85
N THR A 538 -17.37 -22.97 7.75
CA THR A 538 -18.05 -23.81 6.74
C THR A 538 -19.24 -23.08 6.10
N ASP A 539 -19.61 -23.52 4.89
CA ASP A 539 -20.87 -23.16 4.24
C ASP A 539 -22.08 -23.84 4.92
N LYS A 540 -23.30 -23.55 4.44
CA LYS A 540 -24.56 -24.16 4.93
C LYS A 540 -24.63 -25.69 4.73
N ASN A 541 -23.85 -26.24 3.81
CA ASN A 541 -23.79 -27.69 3.56
C ASN A 541 -22.74 -28.39 4.45
N GLY A 542 -21.97 -27.64 5.25
CA GLY A 542 -20.85 -28.15 6.06
C GLY A 542 -19.53 -28.24 5.30
N THR A 543 -19.44 -27.69 4.10
CA THR A 543 -18.21 -27.65 3.29
C THR A 543 -17.26 -26.60 3.82
N GLN A 544 -15.97 -26.90 3.92
CA GLN A 544 -14.98 -25.99 4.50
C GLN A 544 -14.67 -24.81 3.57
N ILE A 545 -14.83 -23.59 4.09
CA ILE A 545 -14.51 -22.33 3.38
C ILE A 545 -13.33 -21.59 4.03
N PHE A 546 -13.18 -21.67 5.36
CA PHE A 546 -11.99 -21.19 6.04
C PHE A 546 -10.89 -22.24 5.90
N LEU A 547 -10.09 -22.11 4.85
CA LEU A 547 -9.07 -23.08 4.47
C LEU A 547 -8.02 -23.22 5.60
N PRO A 548 -7.61 -24.44 5.97
CA PRO A 548 -6.79 -24.66 7.15
C PRO A 548 -5.32 -24.30 6.87
N ALA A 549 -4.57 -24.01 7.94
CA ALA A 549 -3.14 -23.72 7.85
C ALA A 549 -2.40 -24.84 7.10
N PRO A 550 -1.63 -24.54 6.03
CA PRO A 550 -0.90 -25.56 5.29
C PRO A 550 0.21 -26.15 6.15
N ALA A 551 0.49 -27.44 5.99
CA ALA A 551 1.52 -28.12 6.76
C ALA A 551 2.90 -27.48 6.54
N PRO A 552 3.71 -27.25 7.60
CA PRO A 552 4.99 -26.56 7.52
C PRO A 552 6.09 -27.45 6.92
N GLN A 553 6.04 -27.67 5.62
CA GLN A 553 7.06 -28.38 4.84
C GLN A 553 8.12 -27.39 4.35
N PHE A 554 9.41 -27.62 4.64
CA PHE A 554 10.51 -26.80 4.16
C PHE A 554 11.44 -27.60 3.23
N PRO A 555 11.82 -27.08 2.04
CA PRO A 555 11.41 -25.79 1.47
C PRO A 555 9.92 -25.75 1.07
N GLN A 556 9.25 -24.62 1.33
CA GLN A 556 7.86 -24.41 0.94
C GLN A 556 7.73 -24.34 -0.58
N THR A 557 6.96 -25.25 -1.16
CA THR A 557 6.55 -25.23 -2.58
C THR A 557 5.18 -24.57 -2.72
N PHE A 558 4.97 -23.84 -3.82
CA PHE A 558 3.73 -23.11 -4.03
C PHE A 558 2.55 -24.07 -4.28
N PRO A 559 1.42 -23.94 -3.55
CA PRO A 559 0.28 -24.84 -3.71
C PRO A 559 -0.42 -24.61 -5.05
N SER A 560 -0.60 -25.68 -5.82
CA SER A 560 -1.29 -25.64 -7.12
C SER A 560 -2.80 -25.75 -6.96
N GLY A 561 -3.56 -24.85 -7.60
CA GLY A 561 -5.03 -24.95 -7.73
C GLY A 561 -5.84 -23.92 -6.94
N ASN A 562 -5.22 -23.18 -6.03
CA ASN A 562 -5.88 -22.10 -5.27
C ASN A 562 -5.61 -20.72 -5.90
N PHE A 563 -6.54 -19.78 -5.67
CA PHE A 563 -6.32 -18.36 -5.94
C PHE A 563 -5.35 -17.76 -4.89
N PHE A 564 -4.50 -16.83 -5.31
CA PHE A 564 -3.53 -16.15 -4.44
C PHE A 564 -3.03 -14.84 -5.06
N ILE A 565 -2.89 -13.81 -4.24
CA ILE A 565 -2.16 -12.58 -4.56
C ILE A 565 -1.07 -12.37 -3.50
N GLY A 566 0.17 -12.12 -3.92
CA GLY A 566 1.27 -11.86 -3.00
C GLY A 566 2.60 -11.61 -3.72
N SER A 567 3.58 -11.08 -3.00
CA SER A 567 4.88 -10.67 -3.53
C SER A 567 6.04 -11.51 -2.96
N SER A 568 7.22 -11.39 -3.58
CA SER A 568 8.46 -11.99 -3.11
C SER A 568 9.67 -11.18 -3.57
N ILE A 569 10.73 -11.17 -2.76
CA ILE A 569 12.02 -10.56 -3.14
C ILE A 569 12.85 -11.60 -3.88
N ASP A 570 13.28 -11.28 -5.11
CA ASP A 570 14.33 -12.06 -5.75
C ASP A 570 15.64 -11.96 -4.94
N GLY A 571 16.05 -13.09 -4.38
CA GLY A 571 17.30 -13.23 -3.65
C GLY A 571 18.57 -13.03 -4.50
N SER A 572 18.40 -12.80 -5.81
CA SER A 572 19.44 -12.64 -6.81
C SER A 572 19.58 -11.22 -7.38
N LEU A 573 18.77 -10.28 -6.87
CA LEU A 573 18.78 -8.87 -7.29
C LEU A 573 20.19 -8.26 -7.26
N LYS A 574 20.61 -7.78 -8.42
CA LYS A 574 21.90 -7.12 -8.63
C LYS A 574 21.71 -5.61 -8.42
N THR A 575 22.60 -4.99 -7.64
CA THR A 575 22.59 -3.55 -7.33
C THR A 575 22.36 -2.69 -8.59
N PRO A 576 21.31 -1.83 -8.62
CA PRO A 576 21.12 -0.84 -9.66
C PRO A 576 22.30 0.13 -9.69
N TYR A 577 22.70 0.59 -10.88
CA TYR A 577 23.77 1.56 -11.00
C TYR A 577 23.60 2.47 -12.20
N ALA A 578 24.17 3.67 -12.11
CA ALA A 578 24.29 4.58 -13.23
C ALA A 578 25.77 4.82 -13.57
N TYR A 579 26.11 4.72 -14.85
CA TYR A 579 27.30 5.39 -15.35
C TYR A 579 27.01 6.89 -15.37
N THR A 580 27.74 7.66 -14.58
CA THR A 580 27.76 9.13 -14.64
C THR A 580 29.06 9.56 -15.28
N PHE A 581 28.99 10.39 -16.31
CA PHE A 581 30.17 10.92 -16.97
C PHE A 581 29.98 12.39 -17.35
N ASP A 582 31.02 13.18 -17.16
CA ASP A 582 31.07 14.60 -17.46
C ASP A 582 32.35 14.90 -18.26
N LEU A 583 32.26 15.92 -19.11
CA LEU A 583 33.38 16.40 -19.90
C LEU A 583 33.25 17.92 -20.06
N SER A 584 34.12 18.68 -19.40
CA SER A 584 34.28 20.12 -19.63
C SER A 584 35.59 20.40 -20.38
N VAL A 585 35.47 21.06 -21.53
CA VAL A 585 36.55 21.46 -22.43
C VAL A 585 36.63 22.99 -22.34
N SER A 586 37.64 23.50 -21.64
CA SER A 586 37.87 24.92 -21.40
C SER A 586 39.17 25.39 -22.04
N ARG A 587 39.16 26.51 -22.75
CA ARG A 587 40.31 27.00 -23.51
C ARG A 587 40.36 28.52 -23.58
N GLU A 588 41.54 29.05 -23.29
CA GLU A 588 41.93 30.44 -23.55
C GLU A 588 42.17 30.66 -25.06
N LEU A 589 41.70 31.79 -25.54
CA LEU A 589 41.77 32.27 -26.93
C LEU A 589 42.57 33.59 -26.97
N PRO A 590 43.07 34.01 -28.15
CA PRO A 590 43.75 35.29 -28.30
C PRO A 590 42.92 36.48 -27.78
N SER A 591 43.60 37.56 -27.40
CA SER A 591 42.99 38.80 -26.87
C SER A 591 42.19 38.63 -25.57
N GLY A 592 42.46 37.59 -24.77
CA GLY A 592 41.89 37.41 -23.43
C GLY A 592 40.50 36.81 -23.38
N PHE A 593 39.98 36.28 -24.49
CA PHE A 593 38.73 35.54 -24.52
C PHE A 593 38.93 34.11 -23.98
N SER A 594 37.88 33.53 -23.38
CA SER A 594 37.84 32.13 -22.98
C SER A 594 36.56 31.47 -23.49
N LEU A 595 36.67 30.18 -23.86
CA LEU A 595 35.57 29.35 -24.32
C LEU A 595 35.54 28.08 -23.47
N GLU A 596 34.38 27.79 -22.86
CA GLU A 596 34.14 26.53 -22.15
C GLU A 596 32.89 25.83 -22.72
N VAL A 597 33.03 24.55 -23.01
CA VAL A 597 31.97 23.66 -23.52
C VAL A 597 31.88 22.46 -22.59
N ALA A 598 30.68 22.14 -22.10
CA ALA A 598 30.47 21.04 -21.16
C ALA A 598 29.37 20.08 -21.63
N TYR A 599 29.57 18.79 -21.37
CA TYR A 599 28.59 17.73 -21.58
C TYR A 599 28.50 16.87 -20.31
N VAL A 600 27.28 16.43 -19.97
CA VAL A 600 27.02 15.52 -18.84
C VAL A 600 26.05 14.42 -19.28
N GLY A 601 26.43 13.16 -19.07
CA GLY A 601 25.65 11.98 -19.39
C GLY A 601 25.39 11.10 -18.16
N ARG A 602 24.19 10.51 -18.09
CA ARG A 602 23.82 9.53 -17.06
C ARG A 602 23.09 8.35 -17.70
N LEU A 603 23.68 7.16 -17.61
CA LEU A 603 23.12 5.92 -18.17
C LEU A 603 22.85 4.91 -17.05
N ALA A 604 21.58 4.76 -16.68
CA ALA A 604 21.16 3.79 -15.67
C ALA A 604 21.08 2.35 -16.25
N ARG A 605 21.42 1.36 -15.42
CA ARG A 605 21.39 -0.07 -15.71
C ARG A 605 20.91 -0.84 -14.47
N ARG A 606 20.26 -1.99 -14.68
CA ARG A 606 19.68 -2.85 -13.62
C ARG A 606 18.72 -2.08 -12.70
N LEU A 607 17.89 -1.20 -13.26
CA LEU A 607 16.82 -0.55 -12.52
C LEU A 607 15.83 -1.59 -12.00
N LEU A 608 15.23 -1.30 -10.84
CA LEU A 608 14.21 -2.16 -10.25
C LEU A 608 12.88 -2.03 -10.98
N MET A 609 12.13 -3.13 -11.00
CA MET A 609 10.78 -3.22 -11.52
C MET A 609 10.02 -4.26 -10.70
N GLN A 610 8.80 -3.93 -10.27
CA GLN A 610 7.86 -4.90 -9.73
C GLN A 610 7.16 -5.58 -10.90
N LEU A 611 7.09 -6.91 -10.88
CA LEU A 611 6.46 -7.71 -11.92
C LEU A 611 5.38 -8.60 -11.29
N ASP A 612 4.17 -8.55 -11.84
CA ASP A 612 3.18 -9.59 -11.64
C ASP A 612 3.58 -10.82 -12.50
N VAL A 613 3.66 -11.98 -11.85
CA VAL A 613 4.03 -13.26 -12.48
C VAL A 613 2.85 -13.95 -13.17
N ALA A 614 1.61 -13.52 -12.91
CA ALA A 614 0.39 -14.02 -13.53
C ALA A 614 -0.12 -13.13 -14.69
N THR A 615 0.41 -11.92 -14.85
CA THR A 615 0.02 -10.97 -15.92
C THR A 615 0.15 -11.63 -17.30
N PRO A 616 -0.92 -11.63 -18.12
CA PRO A 616 -0.86 -12.15 -19.48
C PRO A 616 0.18 -11.42 -20.32
N LEU A 617 1.18 -12.15 -20.81
CA LEU A 617 2.17 -11.60 -21.72
C LEU A 617 1.50 -11.36 -23.08
N ASN A 618 1.51 -10.11 -23.57
CA ASN A 618 0.96 -9.76 -24.89
C ASN A 618 1.90 -10.19 -26.04
N LEU A 619 2.24 -11.48 -26.06
CA LEU A 619 3.03 -12.10 -27.11
C LEU A 619 2.11 -12.44 -28.29
N LYS A 620 2.55 -12.08 -29.48
CA LYS A 620 1.91 -12.49 -30.73
C LYS A 620 2.20 -13.97 -30.98
N ASP A 621 1.16 -14.81 -30.94
CA ASP A 621 1.24 -16.18 -31.39
C ASP A 621 1.60 -16.23 -32.89
N LYS A 622 2.50 -17.14 -33.24
CA LYS A 622 3.03 -17.29 -34.60
C LYS A 622 2.12 -18.12 -35.50
N ALA A 623 1.19 -18.91 -34.95
CA ALA A 623 0.27 -19.74 -35.74
C ALA A 623 -1.00 -18.97 -36.15
N SER A 624 -1.68 -18.34 -35.19
CA SER A 624 -2.87 -17.49 -35.42
C SER A 624 -2.51 -16.09 -35.92
N GLY A 625 -1.33 -15.57 -35.56
CA GLY A 625 -0.95 -14.20 -35.85
C GLY A 625 -1.64 -13.14 -34.96
N LEU A 626 -2.22 -13.54 -33.83
CA LEU A 626 -2.85 -12.64 -32.85
C LEU A 626 -2.02 -12.57 -31.56
N ASP A 627 -2.15 -11.47 -30.82
CA ASP A 627 -1.69 -11.38 -29.43
C ASP A 627 -2.84 -11.58 -28.43
N TYR A 628 -2.48 -11.80 -27.17
CA TYR A 628 -3.43 -12.14 -26.10
C TYR A 628 -4.54 -11.10 -25.96
N PHE A 629 -4.20 -9.80 -25.89
CA PHE A 629 -5.21 -8.76 -25.69
C PHE A 629 -6.07 -8.54 -26.93
N THR A 630 -5.55 -8.75 -28.15
CA THR A 630 -6.37 -8.72 -29.38
C THR A 630 -7.36 -9.90 -29.38
N ALA A 631 -6.92 -11.11 -29.05
CA ALA A 631 -7.78 -12.29 -28.98
C ALA A 631 -8.87 -12.14 -27.90
N VAL A 632 -8.51 -11.69 -26.69
CA VAL A 632 -9.48 -11.41 -25.60
C VAL A 632 -10.44 -10.28 -25.98
N THR A 633 -9.98 -9.26 -26.71
CA THR A 633 -10.84 -8.16 -27.20
C THR A 633 -11.86 -8.67 -28.23
N ALA A 634 -11.44 -9.49 -29.19
CA ALA A 634 -12.35 -10.10 -30.17
C ALA A 634 -13.37 -11.04 -29.49
N LEU A 635 -12.92 -11.86 -28.54
CA LEU A 635 -13.79 -12.72 -27.72
C LEU A 635 -14.81 -11.88 -26.91
N ALA A 636 -14.38 -10.77 -26.32
CA ALA A 636 -15.27 -9.84 -25.61
C ALA A 636 -16.26 -9.11 -26.53
N LYS A 637 -15.91 -8.83 -27.80
CA LYS A 637 -16.86 -8.30 -28.79
C LYS A 637 -17.98 -9.32 -29.08
N ILE A 638 -17.62 -10.58 -29.35
CA ILE A 638 -18.56 -11.67 -29.64
C ILE A 638 -19.49 -11.90 -28.44
N TYR A 639 -18.92 -12.00 -27.23
CA TYR A 639 -19.67 -12.18 -25.99
C TYR A 639 -20.70 -11.06 -25.75
N ARG A 640 -20.31 -9.79 -25.97
CA ARG A 640 -21.21 -8.62 -25.83
C ARG A 640 -22.30 -8.60 -26.89
N GLN A 641 -22.02 -9.02 -28.13
CA GLN A 641 -23.04 -9.13 -29.18
C GLN A 641 -24.08 -10.21 -28.86
N GLN A 642 -23.64 -11.36 -28.33
CA GLN A 642 -24.55 -12.45 -27.94
C GLN A 642 -25.45 -12.06 -26.76
N LEU A 643 -24.91 -11.33 -25.77
CA LEU A 643 -25.70 -10.69 -24.70
C LEU A 643 -26.74 -9.71 -25.26
N ALA A 644 -26.35 -8.84 -26.19
CA ALA A 644 -27.28 -7.88 -26.82
C ALA A 644 -28.39 -8.56 -27.65
N SER A 645 -28.16 -9.78 -28.14
CA SER A 645 -29.20 -10.62 -28.77
C SER A 645 -30.06 -11.44 -27.78
N GLY A 646 -29.91 -11.23 -26.47
CA GLY A 646 -30.70 -11.91 -25.44
C GLY A 646 -30.27 -13.35 -25.13
N ASN A 647 -29.06 -13.78 -25.54
CA ASN A 647 -28.54 -15.09 -25.15
C ASN A 647 -28.07 -15.06 -23.69
N SER A 648 -28.76 -15.81 -22.83
CA SER A 648 -28.46 -15.91 -21.39
C SER A 648 -27.23 -16.78 -21.05
N ALA A 649 -26.72 -17.57 -22.00
CA ALA A 649 -25.52 -18.40 -21.82
C ALA A 649 -24.54 -18.33 -23.02
N PRO A 650 -23.91 -17.16 -23.31
CA PRO A 650 -23.03 -16.96 -24.46
C PRO A 650 -21.83 -17.94 -24.52
N THR A 651 -21.38 -18.43 -23.37
CA THR A 651 -20.23 -19.35 -23.23
C THR A 651 -20.48 -20.75 -23.82
N ALA A 652 -21.74 -21.17 -24.01
CA ALA A 652 -22.08 -22.48 -24.53
C ALA A 652 -21.87 -22.65 -26.04
N SER A 653 -21.62 -21.54 -26.77
CA SER A 653 -21.50 -21.49 -28.24
C SER A 653 -20.16 -20.96 -28.74
N PHE A 654 -19.08 -21.17 -27.97
CA PHE A 654 -17.74 -20.70 -28.32
C PHE A 654 -17.03 -21.62 -29.31
N ASP A 655 -16.70 -21.09 -30.50
CA ASP A 655 -15.81 -21.73 -31.47
C ASP A 655 -14.56 -20.85 -31.67
N PRO A 656 -13.34 -21.37 -31.43
CA PRO A 656 -12.08 -20.67 -31.71
C PRO A 656 -11.97 -20.09 -33.12
N SER A 657 -12.66 -20.64 -34.13
CA SER A 657 -12.67 -20.10 -35.50
C SER A 657 -13.23 -18.66 -35.58
N GLN A 658 -14.09 -18.27 -34.62
CA GLN A 658 -14.68 -16.94 -34.51
C GLN A 658 -13.65 -15.89 -34.06
N VAL A 659 -12.56 -16.28 -33.40
CA VAL A 659 -11.49 -15.39 -32.91
C VAL A 659 -10.36 -15.28 -33.95
N SER A 660 -10.73 -15.24 -35.23
CA SER A 660 -9.82 -15.18 -36.37
C SER A 660 -9.25 -13.76 -36.59
N PRO A 661 -8.04 -13.59 -37.18
CA PRO A 661 -7.50 -12.29 -37.58
C PRO A 661 -8.39 -11.45 -38.52
N LYS A 662 -9.44 -12.04 -39.09
CA LYS A 662 -10.45 -11.35 -39.91
C LYS A 662 -11.61 -10.72 -39.11
N VAL A 663 -11.59 -10.81 -37.78
CA VAL A 663 -12.70 -10.43 -36.87
C VAL A 663 -12.27 -9.32 -35.87
N VAL A 664 -11.05 -8.80 -36.02
CA VAL A 664 -10.46 -7.75 -35.17
C VAL A 664 -11.00 -6.36 -35.51
#